data_AF-A0A4S2HIT5-F1
#
_entry.id   AF-A0A4S2HIT5-F1
#
_cell.length_a   1.000
_cell.length_b   1.000
_cell.length_c   1.000
_cell.angle_alpha   90.00
_cell.angle_beta   90.00
_cell.angle_gamma   90.00
#
_symmetry.space_group_name_H-M   'P 1'
#
loop_
_entity.id
_entity.type
_entity.pdbx_description
1 polymer ?
#
loop_
_entity_poly.entity_id
_entity_poly.type
_entity_poly.pdbx_seq_one_letter_code
_entity_poly.pdbx_strand_id
1 'polypeptide(L)'
;MKQGIRVSESTLDYKEVNYLALDENEKEMMEHVSSMKKNGTIKKIIVLINSANPLQVDFLKENDYDVDACLWIGDVGISGIDAVGEILAGIVTPSGRLVDTYCYNNFSAPSMANFTPIVYEGYTEGIIPDNAKSYMTYQEGIYVGYKYYETRYEDYVTGNGNAGDYAYQDTVAYPFGYGLSYTDFVYSDMAVTYSQETDQFEVSVTVTNAGDTYSGKETVQIYVQSPYTEYDKANGVEKSSVALCGFGKTDVLEPGASETLTIYVDRREFASYDAYGAGTYILDDGDYYLTAAKNAHNAVNNILAARDFTAENTDGRMDDAGDKALTYQWTNDKFDTETYAVSENGTAITNQLSDSDINLSEDLDGAQVTYLSRNDWEGTFPTEPLKLALTEKLTAKLQDVQYDPADYEPVDMPTLNAKNGLKLYDMIGLDYEDPKWEALLDQMSFDEMVSLIGDSFHWTMPVKSIEAPATRDENGPQGLTASLFKAGDNEGKSSLTATAFTSEDVMAATFNMELMYEIGKVIGNNCLAADIACLYGPGNNIHRTPYGGRNFEYYSEDAFLSGEMSKEEIRAMADKGIFVVMKHFALNDCEQDRIGLGVWLNEQAAREIYLKAFQAPVEESEAGLMIAYTRWGAIWSGGNRGLMNHILREEWGKKGLIITDNVLTTYVNGVDGMMAGGISTYDAMLPHVTNQLPKYEKDPVIVTAMRNACHQNLYSIANSAGMNGVGPETKVKIKDIAIVTSFRTGAIAFSVLFLWSLALWIGKKRDFKQTEAYKKYQDYKAKHAGK
;
A
#
# COMPACT_ATOMS: atom_id res chain seq x y z
N MET A 1 4.28 -41.75 -5.93
CA MET A 1 4.48 -40.46 -5.25
C MET A 1 3.87 -39.35 -6.10
N LYS A 2 2.56 -39.14 -5.92
CA LYS A 2 1.72 -38.06 -6.46
C LYS A 2 0.44 -38.12 -5.63
N GLN A 3 0.50 -37.57 -4.43
CA GLN A 3 -0.65 -37.22 -3.61
C GLN A 3 -0.25 -35.97 -2.84
N GLY A 4 -0.25 -34.84 -3.54
CA GLY A 4 -0.50 -33.58 -2.88
C GLY A 4 -1.97 -33.62 -2.48
N ILE A 5 -2.24 -33.41 -1.20
CA ILE A 5 -3.59 -33.20 -0.70
C ILE A 5 -4.06 -31.90 -1.35
N ARG A 6 -4.84 -32.00 -2.42
CA ARG A 6 -5.76 -30.93 -2.79
C ARG A 6 -6.81 -30.93 -1.69
N VAL A 7 -6.66 -30.06 -0.71
CA VAL A 7 -7.76 -29.68 0.16
C VAL A 7 -8.79 -29.04 -0.77
N SER A 8 -9.96 -29.67 -0.88
CA SER A 8 -11.04 -29.16 -1.71
C SER A 8 -11.52 -27.83 -1.14
N GLU A 9 -11.42 -26.79 -1.96
CA GLU A 9 -12.14 -25.52 -1.84
C GLU A 9 -13.62 -25.82 -1.55
N SER A 10 -14.10 -25.50 -0.33
CA SER A 10 -15.43 -24.91 -0.05
C SER A 10 -15.99 -25.08 1.37
N THR A 11 -15.31 -25.65 2.39
CA THR A 11 -16.00 -25.90 3.69
C THR A 11 -15.19 -25.84 4.99
N LEU A 12 -13.94 -25.38 5.03
CA LEU A 12 -13.24 -25.23 6.31
C LEU A 12 -13.34 -23.78 6.79
N ASP A 13 -13.95 -23.57 7.95
CA ASP A 13 -13.88 -22.31 8.69
C ASP A 13 -12.38 -22.06 9.01
N TYR A 14 -11.88 -20.85 8.84
CA TYR A 14 -10.47 -20.51 9.13
C TYR A 14 -10.12 -20.77 10.60
N LYS A 15 -11.14 -20.81 11.48
CA LYS A 15 -11.01 -21.24 12.88
C LYS A 15 -10.65 -22.71 13.04
N GLU A 16 -10.86 -23.55 12.03
CA GLU A 16 -10.58 -25.00 12.06
C GLU A 16 -9.18 -25.35 11.55
N VAL A 17 -8.51 -24.47 10.78
CA VAL A 17 -7.14 -24.67 10.28
C VAL A 17 -6.34 -23.37 10.35
N ASN A 18 -5.49 -23.23 11.38
CA ASN A 18 -4.50 -22.17 11.44
C ASN A 18 -3.26 -22.55 10.60
N TYR A 19 -3.20 -22.09 9.35
CA TYR A 19 -2.09 -22.38 8.43
C TYR A 19 -0.80 -21.57 8.71
N LEU A 20 -0.81 -20.71 9.74
CA LEU A 20 0.38 -20.05 10.26
C LEU A 20 0.86 -20.67 11.59
N ALA A 21 0.26 -21.78 12.02
CA ALA A 21 0.77 -22.63 13.10
C ALA A 21 1.39 -23.90 12.51
N LEU A 22 2.19 -24.62 13.31
CA LEU A 22 2.77 -25.89 12.88
C LEU A 22 1.68 -26.89 12.50
N ASP A 23 1.84 -27.54 11.34
CA ASP A 23 0.99 -28.65 10.93
C ASP A 23 1.38 -29.95 11.67
N GLU A 24 0.57 -31.01 11.53
CA GLU A 24 0.84 -32.28 12.21
C GLU A 24 2.14 -32.96 11.75
N ASN A 25 2.57 -32.76 10.50
CA ASN A 25 3.85 -33.31 10.01
C ASN A 25 5.04 -32.54 10.59
N GLU A 26 4.92 -31.22 10.72
CA GLU A 26 5.93 -30.35 11.32
C GLU A 26 6.07 -30.66 12.81
N LYS A 27 4.96 -30.86 13.52
CA LYS A 27 4.97 -31.34 14.91
C LYS A 27 5.67 -32.70 15.03
N GLU A 28 5.30 -33.68 14.21
CA GLU A 28 5.95 -35.01 14.21
C GLU A 28 7.46 -34.91 13.91
N MET A 29 7.85 -34.05 12.96
CA MET A 29 9.26 -33.78 12.66
C MET A 29 9.98 -33.20 13.88
N MET A 30 9.40 -32.19 14.53
CA MET A 30 9.96 -31.55 15.72
C MET A 30 10.08 -32.54 16.89
N GLU A 31 9.10 -33.41 17.10
CA GLU A 31 9.17 -34.50 18.09
C GLU A 31 10.32 -35.46 17.80
N HIS A 32 10.48 -35.87 16.55
CA HIS A 32 11.58 -36.75 16.15
C HIS A 32 12.94 -36.11 16.39
N VAL A 33 13.14 -34.85 15.99
CA VAL A 33 14.38 -34.10 16.22
C VAL A 33 14.64 -33.90 17.72
N SER A 34 13.61 -33.57 18.50
CA SER A 34 13.68 -33.50 19.97
C SER A 34 14.11 -34.84 20.59
N SER A 35 13.58 -35.97 20.10
CA SER A 35 13.96 -37.29 20.56
C SER A 35 15.44 -37.61 20.28
N MET A 36 15.97 -37.15 19.14
CA MET A 36 17.38 -37.27 18.78
C MET A 36 18.28 -36.44 19.69
N LYS A 37 17.82 -35.27 20.16
CA LYS A 37 18.55 -34.48 21.18
C LYS A 37 18.55 -35.20 22.52
N LYS A 38 17.37 -35.66 22.97
CA LYS A 38 17.17 -36.37 24.25
C LYS A 38 17.98 -37.67 24.34
N ASN A 39 18.16 -38.40 23.24
CA ASN A 39 18.96 -39.63 23.21
C ASN A 39 20.46 -39.41 22.89
N GLY A 40 20.88 -38.16 22.69
CA GLY A 40 22.28 -37.76 22.46
C GLY A 40 22.78 -37.93 21.03
N THR A 41 21.91 -38.22 20.06
CA THR A 41 22.28 -38.28 18.62
C THR A 41 22.67 -36.91 18.07
N ILE A 42 21.94 -35.87 18.47
CA ILE A 42 22.29 -34.46 18.20
C ILE A 42 22.44 -33.69 19.51
N LYS A 43 23.13 -32.56 19.47
CA LYS A 43 23.39 -31.74 20.66
C LYS A 43 22.49 -30.52 20.79
N LYS A 44 22.08 -29.96 19.65
CA LYS A 44 21.40 -28.67 19.55
C LYS A 44 20.32 -28.72 18.47
N ILE A 45 19.23 -28.00 18.70
CA ILE A 45 18.14 -27.79 17.77
C ILE A 45 18.05 -26.30 17.49
N ILE A 46 18.23 -25.92 16.23
CA ILE A 46 18.05 -24.56 15.73
C ILE A 46 16.88 -24.59 14.76
N VAL A 47 15.87 -23.77 15.00
CA VAL A 47 14.71 -23.59 14.12
C VAL A 47 14.93 -22.33 13.29
N LEU A 48 14.76 -22.44 11.98
CA LEU A 48 14.75 -21.30 11.07
C LEU A 48 13.32 -21.11 10.57
N ILE A 49 12.71 -19.96 10.87
CA ILE A 49 11.40 -19.57 10.37
C ILE A 49 11.61 -18.85 9.04
N ASN A 50 11.41 -19.59 7.95
CA ASN A 50 11.47 -19.10 6.57
C ASN A 50 10.05 -18.76 6.10
N SER A 51 9.52 -17.64 6.57
CA SER A 51 8.17 -17.14 6.27
C SER A 51 8.20 -15.62 6.33
N ALA A 52 7.56 -14.95 5.38
CA ALA A 52 7.38 -13.51 5.44
C ALA A 52 6.20 -13.08 6.32
N ASN A 53 5.27 -13.99 6.59
CA ASN A 53 4.15 -13.75 7.48
C ASN A 53 4.51 -14.19 8.92
N PRO A 54 4.08 -13.44 9.96
CA PRO A 54 4.28 -13.86 11.34
C PRO A 54 3.62 -15.20 11.64
N LEU A 55 4.44 -16.23 11.92
CA LEU A 55 3.94 -17.51 12.36
C LEU A 55 3.46 -17.44 13.82
N GLN A 56 2.45 -18.24 14.14
CA GLN A 56 2.12 -18.55 15.52
C GLN A 56 3.25 -19.38 16.11
N VAL A 57 3.80 -18.91 17.23
CA VAL A 57 4.99 -19.51 17.89
C VAL A 57 4.67 -20.12 19.26
N ASP A 58 3.44 -20.60 19.45
CA ASP A 58 3.00 -21.31 20.67
C ASP A 58 3.90 -22.49 21.06
N PHE A 59 4.45 -23.21 20.08
CA PHE A 59 5.39 -24.30 20.34
C PHE A 59 6.67 -23.89 21.09
N LEU A 60 7.00 -22.58 21.11
CA LEU A 60 8.12 -22.04 21.87
C LEU A 60 7.74 -21.65 23.30
N LYS A 61 6.45 -21.50 23.63
CA LYS A 61 6.00 -20.98 24.93
C LYS A 61 6.51 -21.83 26.11
N GLU A 62 6.21 -23.13 26.07
CA GLU A 62 6.70 -24.10 27.07
C GLU A 62 7.96 -24.84 26.58
N ASN A 63 8.43 -24.51 25.37
CA ASN A 63 9.53 -25.16 24.66
C ASN A 63 9.40 -26.69 24.60
N ASP A 64 8.24 -27.18 24.18
CA ASP A 64 7.87 -28.61 24.16
C ASP A 64 8.87 -29.49 23.39
N TYR A 65 9.55 -28.90 22.39
CA TYR A 65 10.49 -29.57 21.51
C TYR A 65 11.96 -29.43 21.90
N ASP A 66 12.30 -28.79 23.02
CA ASP A 66 13.68 -28.57 23.48
C ASP A 66 14.54 -27.83 22.42
N VAL A 67 13.96 -26.79 21.82
CA VAL A 67 14.62 -25.87 20.88
C VAL A 67 15.64 -25.02 21.64
N ASP A 68 16.86 -24.91 21.10
CA ASP A 68 17.94 -24.11 21.69
C ASP A 68 18.01 -22.69 21.12
N ALA A 69 17.62 -22.52 19.86
CA ALA A 69 17.58 -21.22 19.19
C ALA A 69 16.52 -21.22 18.11
N CYS A 70 15.88 -20.06 17.90
CA CYS A 70 14.96 -19.81 16.81
C CYS A 70 15.40 -18.52 16.11
N LEU A 71 15.44 -18.52 14.78
CA LEU A 71 15.74 -17.35 13.97
C LEU A 71 14.71 -17.22 12.86
N TRP A 72 14.03 -16.09 12.82
CA TRP A 72 13.26 -15.69 11.65
C TRP A 72 14.19 -15.14 10.57
N ILE A 73 14.05 -15.65 9.35
CA ILE A 73 14.91 -15.31 8.21
C ILE A 73 14.13 -14.67 7.05
N GLY A 74 12.80 -14.63 7.12
CA GLY A 74 11.89 -14.19 6.06
C GLY A 74 12.16 -14.82 4.69
N ASP A 75 11.75 -14.18 3.60
CA ASP A 75 12.12 -14.64 2.25
C ASP A 75 13.47 -14.04 1.84
N VAL A 76 14.46 -14.91 1.63
CA VAL A 76 15.87 -14.52 1.54
C VAL A 76 16.35 -14.07 0.15
N GLY A 77 15.46 -13.89 -0.82
CA GLY A 77 15.84 -13.48 -2.19
C GLY A 77 16.80 -14.45 -2.89
N ILE A 78 17.58 -13.96 -3.86
CA ILE A 78 18.44 -14.82 -4.69
C ILE A 78 19.70 -15.35 -3.97
N SER A 79 20.22 -14.61 -3.00
CA SER A 79 21.50 -14.93 -2.33
C SER A 79 21.50 -14.73 -0.81
N GLY A 80 20.38 -14.32 -0.20
CA GLY A 80 20.33 -14.06 1.25
C GLY A 80 20.52 -15.31 2.11
N ILE A 81 20.32 -16.51 1.55
CA ILE A 81 20.59 -17.77 2.28
C ILE A 81 22.07 -17.94 2.64
N ASP A 82 22.99 -17.35 1.87
CA ASP A 82 24.42 -17.34 2.19
C ASP A 82 24.68 -16.50 3.45
N ALA A 83 23.99 -15.36 3.58
CA ALA A 83 24.06 -14.51 4.78
C ALA A 83 23.49 -15.21 6.02
N VAL A 84 22.42 -16.01 5.87
CA VAL A 84 21.93 -16.88 6.97
C VAL A 84 23.02 -17.86 7.40
N GLY A 85 23.75 -18.45 6.46
CA GLY A 85 24.90 -19.31 6.76
C GLY A 85 26.02 -18.60 7.52
N GLU A 86 26.34 -17.36 7.12
CA GLU A 86 27.33 -16.51 7.81
C GLU A 86 26.89 -16.14 9.23
N ILE A 87 25.60 -15.87 9.43
CA ILE A 87 25.01 -15.62 10.75
C ILE A 87 25.18 -16.86 11.63
N LEU A 88 24.72 -18.02 11.17
CA LEU A 88 24.83 -19.27 11.95
C LEU A 88 26.28 -19.68 12.26
N ALA A 89 27.23 -19.27 11.42
CA ALA A 89 28.65 -19.49 11.64
C ALA A 89 29.30 -18.47 12.59
N GLY A 90 28.60 -17.41 13.00
CA GLY A 90 29.13 -16.32 13.81
C GLY A 90 30.11 -15.42 13.06
N ILE A 91 30.08 -15.44 11.71
CA ILE A 91 30.88 -14.53 10.86
C ILE A 91 30.24 -13.14 10.86
N VAL A 92 28.91 -13.10 10.80
CA VAL A 92 28.10 -11.89 10.95
C VAL A 92 27.20 -12.08 12.17
N THR A 93 27.12 -11.05 13.01
CA THR A 93 26.23 -11.08 14.18
C THR A 93 24.82 -10.64 13.76
N PRO A 94 23.74 -11.34 14.16
CA PRO A 94 22.39 -10.92 13.84
C PRO A 94 22.10 -9.56 14.52
N SER A 95 21.43 -8.67 13.78
CA SER A 95 21.05 -7.34 14.25
C SER A 95 19.66 -6.92 13.75
N GLY A 96 18.88 -7.85 13.21
CA GLY A 96 17.51 -7.59 12.75
C GLY A 96 16.56 -7.37 13.93
N ARG A 97 15.46 -6.68 13.66
CA ARG A 97 14.39 -6.38 14.62
C ARG A 97 13.06 -6.77 13.97
N LEU A 98 12.15 -7.37 14.74
CA LEU A 98 10.84 -7.75 14.24
C LEU A 98 10.05 -6.52 13.80
N VAL A 99 9.39 -6.63 12.65
CA VAL A 99 8.54 -5.57 12.09
C VAL A 99 7.06 -5.81 12.36
N ASP A 100 6.73 -6.94 12.97
CA ASP A 100 5.40 -7.34 13.38
C ASP A 100 5.45 -7.96 14.78
N THR A 101 4.35 -7.89 15.51
CA THR A 101 4.21 -8.54 16.81
C THR A 101 3.95 -10.04 16.64
N TYR A 102 4.82 -10.89 17.19
CA TYR A 102 4.64 -12.33 17.17
C TYR A 102 3.86 -12.81 18.39
N CYS A 103 2.81 -13.59 18.16
CA CYS A 103 1.90 -14.05 19.21
C CYS A 103 1.95 -15.56 19.41
N TYR A 104 1.58 -16.00 20.62
CA TYR A 104 1.28 -17.42 20.88
C TYR A 104 -0.07 -17.82 20.30
N ASN A 105 -0.97 -16.87 20.07
CA ASN A 105 -2.23 -17.09 19.36
C ASN A 105 -2.44 -15.97 18.35
N ASN A 106 -2.34 -16.29 17.06
CA ASN A 106 -2.52 -15.31 15.98
C ASN A 106 -3.98 -14.80 15.88
N PHE A 107 -4.94 -15.45 16.54
CA PHE A 107 -6.32 -14.97 16.65
C PHE A 107 -6.57 -13.97 17.79
N SER A 108 -5.52 -13.57 18.52
CA SER A 108 -5.66 -12.66 19.68
C SER A 108 -5.87 -11.19 19.32
N ALA A 109 -5.55 -10.78 18.09
CA ALA A 109 -5.71 -9.41 17.63
C ALA A 109 -7.20 -9.07 17.38
N PRO A 110 -7.64 -7.84 17.69
CA PRO A 110 -9.03 -7.41 17.45
C PRO A 110 -9.41 -7.42 15.96
N SER A 111 -8.44 -7.17 15.06
CA SER A 111 -8.65 -7.22 13.61
C SER A 111 -9.11 -8.60 13.12
N MET A 112 -8.84 -9.68 13.87
CA MET A 112 -9.25 -11.04 13.53
C MET A 112 -10.75 -11.26 13.63
N ALA A 113 -11.48 -10.44 14.40
CA ALA A 113 -12.95 -10.47 14.40
C ALA A 113 -13.52 -10.08 13.03
N ASN A 114 -12.80 -9.27 12.26
CA ASN A 114 -13.17 -8.75 10.95
C ASN A 114 -12.09 -9.07 9.91
N PHE A 115 -11.52 -10.28 9.93
CA PHE A 115 -10.47 -10.66 8.97
C PHE A 115 -11.04 -11.19 7.64
N THR A 116 -12.20 -11.84 7.67
CA THR A 116 -12.82 -12.38 6.46
C THR A 116 -13.87 -11.42 5.90
N PRO A 117 -13.86 -11.13 4.58
CA PRO A 117 -14.95 -10.41 3.94
C PRO A 117 -16.31 -11.07 4.17
N ILE A 118 -17.33 -10.25 4.37
CA ILE A 118 -18.72 -10.69 4.51
C ILE A 118 -19.60 -10.02 3.46
N VAL A 119 -20.74 -10.63 3.14
CA VAL A 119 -21.68 -10.12 2.11
C VAL A 119 -22.73 -9.22 2.76
N TYR A 120 -23.09 -8.12 2.11
CA TYR A 120 -24.15 -7.23 2.58
C TYR A 120 -25.49 -7.96 2.74
N GLU A 121 -26.21 -7.66 3.82
CA GLU A 121 -27.55 -8.23 4.04
C GLU A 121 -28.52 -7.71 2.97
N GLY A 122 -29.30 -8.63 2.39
CA GLY A 122 -30.22 -8.31 1.29
C GLY A 122 -29.60 -8.42 -0.11
N TYR A 123 -28.32 -8.77 -0.24
CA TYR A 123 -27.71 -9.04 -1.54
C TYR A 123 -28.45 -10.14 -2.31
N THR A 124 -28.82 -9.85 -3.55
CA THR A 124 -29.23 -10.84 -4.56
C THR A 124 -28.55 -10.51 -5.88
N GLU A 125 -28.26 -11.54 -6.68
CA GLU A 125 -27.56 -11.37 -7.95
C GLU A 125 -28.28 -10.34 -8.84
N GLY A 126 -27.53 -9.35 -9.32
CA GLY A 126 -28.02 -8.28 -10.19
C GLY A 126 -28.58 -7.03 -9.50
N ILE A 127 -28.63 -6.97 -8.15
CA ILE A 127 -29.01 -5.72 -7.44
C ILE A 127 -27.86 -4.70 -7.44
N ILE A 128 -26.63 -5.18 -7.32
CA ILE A 128 -25.37 -4.47 -7.42
C ILE A 128 -24.38 -5.34 -8.21
N PRO A 129 -23.29 -4.76 -8.74
CA PRO A 129 -22.22 -5.54 -9.35
C PRO A 129 -21.63 -6.61 -8.41
N ASP A 130 -21.26 -7.78 -8.95
CA ASP A 130 -20.76 -8.91 -8.15
C ASP A 130 -19.49 -8.59 -7.34
N ASN A 131 -18.64 -7.71 -7.87
CA ASN A 131 -17.43 -7.18 -7.23
C ASN A 131 -17.73 -6.20 -6.09
N ALA A 132 -18.99 -5.82 -5.85
CA ALA A 132 -19.38 -4.85 -4.83
C ALA A 132 -20.13 -5.50 -3.65
N LYS A 133 -20.31 -6.83 -3.67
CA LYS A 133 -21.17 -7.53 -2.71
C LYS A 133 -20.56 -7.72 -1.33
N SER A 134 -19.23 -7.71 -1.22
CA SER A 134 -18.51 -8.02 0.02
C SER A 134 -17.79 -6.81 0.60
N TYR A 135 -17.66 -6.79 1.92
CA TYR A 135 -17.01 -5.74 2.67
C TYR A 135 -16.37 -6.28 3.96
N MET A 136 -15.55 -5.43 4.58
CA MET A 136 -14.95 -5.59 5.89
C MET A 136 -15.09 -4.29 6.69
N THR A 137 -15.09 -4.42 8.01
CA THR A 137 -15.13 -3.27 8.94
C THR A 137 -13.89 -3.30 9.81
N TYR A 138 -13.09 -2.22 9.79
CA TYR A 138 -11.88 -2.11 10.61
C TYR A 138 -12.24 -1.58 12.00
N GLN A 139 -12.95 -2.42 12.76
CA GLN A 139 -13.45 -2.07 14.09
C GLN A 139 -12.33 -1.83 15.10
N GLU A 140 -11.14 -2.37 14.87
CA GLU A 140 -9.97 -2.14 15.71
C GLU A 140 -9.44 -0.70 15.69
N GLY A 141 -9.85 0.13 14.70
CA GLY A 141 -9.40 1.51 14.60
C GLY A 141 -7.87 1.60 14.51
N ILE A 142 -7.25 2.42 15.37
CA ILE A 142 -5.78 2.59 15.40
C ILE A 142 -5.04 1.40 16.04
N TYR A 143 -5.75 0.45 16.66
CA TYR A 143 -5.18 -0.63 17.47
C TYR A 143 -4.78 -1.83 16.59
N VAL A 144 -3.84 -1.59 15.68
CA VAL A 144 -3.20 -2.61 14.82
C VAL A 144 -1.84 -2.98 15.42
N GLY A 145 -1.54 -4.28 15.50
CA GLY A 145 -0.24 -4.76 15.97
C GLY A 145 0.08 -4.35 17.41
N TYR A 146 1.32 -3.95 17.67
CA TYR A 146 1.79 -3.51 18.98
C TYR A 146 0.95 -2.37 19.57
N LYS A 147 0.35 -1.49 18.74
CA LYS A 147 -0.54 -0.43 19.23
C LYS A 147 -1.72 -1.00 20.01
N TYR A 148 -2.20 -2.20 19.71
CA TYR A 148 -3.20 -2.89 20.54
C TYR A 148 -2.57 -3.49 21.81
N TYR A 149 -1.60 -4.38 21.63
CA TYR A 149 -1.09 -5.21 22.73
C TYR A 149 -0.43 -4.38 23.84
N GLU A 150 0.37 -3.40 23.45
CA GLU A 150 1.09 -2.52 24.39
C GLU A 150 0.14 -1.57 25.11
N THR A 151 -0.90 -1.07 24.43
CA THR A 151 -1.89 -0.17 25.03
C THR A 151 -2.78 -0.89 26.02
N ARG A 152 -3.26 -2.09 25.66
CA ARG A 152 -4.03 -2.92 26.58
C ARG A 152 -3.19 -3.35 27.79
N TYR A 153 -1.89 -3.59 27.60
CA TYR A 153 -0.95 -3.83 28.70
C TYR A 153 -0.83 -2.64 29.63
N GLU A 154 -0.60 -1.43 29.11
CA GLU A 154 -0.54 -0.21 29.92
C GLU A 154 -1.81 -0.03 30.76
N ASP A 155 -2.98 -0.17 30.15
CA ASP A 155 -4.26 -0.03 30.84
C ASP A 155 -4.49 -1.13 31.88
N TYR A 156 -4.05 -2.37 31.59
CA TYR A 156 -4.02 -3.45 32.57
C TYR A 156 -3.12 -3.12 33.77
N VAL A 157 -1.89 -2.65 33.54
CA VAL A 157 -0.93 -2.30 34.60
C VAL A 157 -1.48 -1.16 35.46
N THR A 158 -2.04 -0.12 34.83
CA THR A 158 -2.53 1.06 35.50
C THR A 158 -3.92 0.87 36.14
N GLY A 159 -4.63 -0.21 35.80
CA GLY A 159 -5.99 -0.49 36.28
C GLY A 159 -7.07 0.34 35.60
N ASN A 160 -6.81 0.77 34.36
CA ASN A 160 -7.69 1.60 33.55
C ASN A 160 -8.37 0.76 32.45
N GLY A 161 -9.31 1.40 31.74
CA GLY A 161 -9.81 0.92 30.46
C GLY A 161 -10.61 -0.38 30.48
N ASN A 162 -10.98 -0.89 31.66
CA ASN A 162 -11.60 -2.21 31.81
C ASN A 162 -10.83 -3.30 31.03
N ALA A 163 -9.49 -3.34 31.18
CA ALA A 163 -8.61 -4.23 30.42
C ALA A 163 -8.81 -5.73 30.71
N GLY A 164 -9.55 -6.07 31.77
CA GLY A 164 -9.81 -7.44 32.21
C GLY A 164 -8.61 -8.10 32.87
N ASP A 165 -8.60 -9.43 32.89
CA ASP A 165 -7.47 -10.25 33.37
C ASP A 165 -6.37 -10.40 32.29
N TYR A 166 -6.07 -9.31 31.55
CA TYR A 166 -5.14 -9.34 30.43
C TYR A 166 -3.70 -9.57 30.91
N ALA A 167 -3.10 -10.69 30.51
CA ALA A 167 -1.69 -10.99 30.77
C ALA A 167 -0.90 -10.92 29.46
N TYR A 168 -0.02 -9.92 29.34
CA TYR A 168 0.76 -9.67 28.13
C TYR A 168 1.61 -10.89 27.72
N GLN A 169 2.34 -11.46 28.68
CA GLN A 169 3.20 -12.64 28.49
C GLN A 169 2.46 -13.92 28.12
N ASP A 170 1.13 -13.96 28.28
CA ASP A 170 0.32 -15.09 27.80
C ASP A 170 -0.08 -14.98 26.33
N THR A 171 0.02 -13.77 25.77
CA THR A 171 -0.49 -13.44 24.43
C THR A 171 0.65 -13.15 23.46
N VAL A 172 1.52 -12.20 23.80
CA VAL A 172 2.65 -11.78 22.96
C VAL A 172 3.85 -12.64 23.27
N ALA A 173 4.44 -13.24 22.23
CA ALA A 173 5.66 -14.02 22.34
C ALA A 173 6.88 -13.11 22.16
N TYR A 174 6.87 -12.25 21.14
CA TYR A 174 7.93 -11.29 20.85
C TYR A 174 7.33 -9.96 20.37
N PRO A 175 7.63 -8.84 21.03
CA PRO A 175 7.08 -7.53 20.67
C PRO A 175 7.60 -7.02 19.33
N PHE A 176 6.87 -6.09 18.72
CA PHE A 176 7.39 -5.23 17.66
C PHE A 176 8.73 -4.62 18.06
N GLY A 177 9.70 -4.66 17.14
CA GLY A 177 11.06 -4.17 17.35
C GLY A 177 11.97 -5.16 18.08
N TYR A 178 11.49 -6.32 18.53
CA TYR A 178 12.31 -7.29 19.25
C TYR A 178 13.40 -7.91 18.36
N GLY A 179 14.59 -8.14 18.91
CA GLY A 179 15.67 -8.83 18.21
C GLY A 179 16.83 -9.13 19.15
N LEU A 180 17.46 -10.29 18.98
CA LEU A 180 18.65 -10.68 19.72
C LEU A 180 19.90 -10.56 18.85
N SER A 181 21.04 -10.53 19.53
CA SER A 181 22.38 -10.50 18.96
C SER A 181 23.24 -11.58 19.64
N TYR A 182 24.43 -11.85 19.12
CA TYR A 182 25.44 -12.68 19.81
C TYR A 182 26.24 -11.88 20.86
N THR A 183 25.96 -10.59 20.98
CA THR A 183 26.51 -9.71 22.01
C THR A 183 25.38 -8.91 22.66
N ASP A 184 25.66 -8.30 23.81
CA ASP A 184 24.72 -7.48 24.56
C ASP A 184 25.02 -5.99 24.38
N PHE A 185 23.98 -5.17 24.33
CA PHE A 185 24.11 -3.71 24.24
C PHE A 185 23.43 -3.00 25.41
N VAL A 186 24.04 -1.91 25.86
CA VAL A 186 23.54 -1.05 26.94
C VAL A 186 23.36 0.36 26.41
N TYR A 187 22.21 0.98 26.75
CA TYR A 187 21.89 2.36 26.39
C TYR A 187 22.20 3.26 27.57
N SER A 188 22.68 4.46 27.29
CA SER A 188 23.09 5.43 28.30
C SER A 188 23.06 6.84 27.74
N ASP A 189 23.14 7.83 28.64
CA ASP A 189 23.30 9.24 28.30
C ASP A 189 22.25 9.76 27.29
N MET A 190 20.99 9.32 27.44
CA MET A 190 19.92 9.87 26.62
C MET A 190 19.72 11.36 26.93
N ALA A 191 19.71 12.19 25.89
CA ALA A 191 19.41 13.61 26.00
C ALA A 191 18.52 14.05 24.85
N VAL A 192 17.55 14.90 25.16
CA VAL A 192 16.57 15.43 24.19
C VAL A 192 16.59 16.94 24.21
N THR A 193 16.64 17.54 23.02
CA THR A 193 16.44 18.99 22.85
C THR A 193 15.35 19.24 21.82
N TYR A 194 14.54 20.28 22.01
CA TYR A 194 13.48 20.66 21.08
C TYR A 194 13.85 21.95 20.34
N SER A 195 13.71 21.93 19.01
CA SER A 195 13.94 23.06 18.12
C SER A 195 12.60 23.60 17.62
N GLN A 196 12.25 24.82 18.01
CA GLN A 196 11.07 25.52 17.49
C GLN A 196 11.22 25.96 16.03
N GLU A 197 12.46 26.09 15.52
CA GLU A 197 12.70 26.53 14.14
C GLU A 197 12.37 25.43 13.13
N THR A 198 12.67 24.18 13.50
CA THR A 198 12.47 23.00 12.65
C THR A 198 11.30 22.13 13.11
N ASP A 199 10.64 22.51 14.21
CA ASP A 199 9.55 21.76 14.86
C ASP A 199 9.91 20.30 15.21
N GLN A 200 11.17 20.07 15.60
CA GLN A 200 11.74 18.74 15.80
C GLN A 200 12.41 18.58 17.15
N PHE A 201 12.33 17.37 17.70
CA PHE A 201 13.13 16.90 18.82
C PHE A 201 14.39 16.23 18.30
N GLU A 202 15.55 16.66 18.78
CA GLU A 202 16.83 15.97 18.59
C GLU A 202 17.06 15.07 19.80
N VAL A 203 17.00 13.75 19.59
CA VAL A 203 17.21 12.70 20.59
C VAL A 203 18.58 12.09 20.39
N SER A 204 19.46 12.21 21.38
CA SER A 204 20.78 11.56 21.39
C SER A 204 20.81 10.42 22.40
N VAL A 205 21.39 9.27 22.03
CA VAL A 205 21.52 8.09 22.89
C VAL A 205 22.86 7.42 22.65
N THR A 206 23.60 7.11 23.71
CA THR A 206 24.86 6.35 23.62
C THR A 206 24.61 4.86 23.78
N VAL A 207 25.01 4.09 22.78
CA VAL A 207 24.95 2.63 22.76
C VAL A 207 26.35 2.07 22.96
N THR A 208 26.50 1.14 23.89
CA THR A 208 27.77 0.44 24.15
C THR A 208 27.61 -1.05 23.94
N ASN A 209 28.50 -1.67 23.18
CA ASN A 209 28.62 -3.13 23.12
C ASN A 209 29.23 -3.62 24.45
N ALA A 210 28.42 -4.23 25.30
CA ALA A 210 28.77 -4.69 26.62
C ALA A 210 29.23 -6.15 26.67
N GLY A 211 29.20 -6.87 25.54
CA GLY A 211 29.74 -8.23 25.47
C GLY A 211 31.26 -8.24 25.29
N ASP A 212 31.85 -9.41 25.50
CA ASP A 212 33.31 -9.59 25.54
C ASP A 212 33.90 -10.26 24.29
N THR A 213 33.06 -10.78 23.39
CA THR A 213 33.50 -11.69 22.31
C THR A 213 33.14 -11.21 20.92
N TYR A 214 31.86 -10.87 20.69
CA TYR A 214 31.36 -10.57 19.34
C TYR A 214 31.22 -9.07 19.14
N SER A 215 31.64 -8.60 17.97
CA SER A 215 31.22 -7.31 17.44
C SER A 215 29.76 -7.39 16.97
N GLY A 216 29.03 -6.28 16.95
CA GLY A 216 27.66 -6.28 16.45
C GLY A 216 27.11 -4.89 16.19
N LYS A 217 25.88 -4.84 15.66
CA LYS A 217 25.12 -3.61 15.49
C LYS A 217 23.87 -3.64 16.36
N GLU A 218 23.40 -2.46 16.75
CA GLU A 218 22.22 -2.28 17.58
C GLU A 218 21.32 -1.20 16.98
N THR A 219 20.00 -1.38 17.12
CA THR A 219 18.96 -0.47 16.66
C THR A 219 18.36 0.25 17.86
N VAL A 220 18.51 1.57 17.89
CA VAL A 220 17.79 2.44 18.84
C VAL A 220 16.45 2.84 18.21
N GLN A 221 15.36 2.56 18.92
CA GLN A 221 14.00 2.89 18.50
C GLN A 221 13.46 3.97 19.45
N ILE A 222 12.89 5.04 18.89
CA ILE A 222 12.31 6.15 19.63
C ILE A 222 10.79 6.07 19.53
N TYR A 223 10.14 6.02 20.68
CA TYR A 223 8.69 5.97 20.79
C TYR A 223 8.14 7.21 21.47
N VAL A 224 6.96 7.63 21.05
CA VAL A 224 6.17 8.68 21.69
C VAL A 224 4.93 8.10 22.37
N GLN A 225 4.61 8.60 23.57
CA GLN A 225 3.31 8.46 24.22
C GLN A 225 2.64 9.83 24.27
N SER A 226 1.45 9.93 23.68
CA SER A 226 0.57 11.09 23.82
C SER A 226 -0.31 10.95 25.07
N PRO A 227 -0.70 12.07 25.73
CA PRO A 227 -1.67 11.99 26.81
C PRO A 227 -3.03 11.52 26.27
N TYR A 228 -3.78 10.81 27.12
CA TYR A 228 -5.16 10.40 26.84
C TYR A 228 -6.12 11.14 27.77
N THR A 229 -6.72 12.19 27.26
CA THR A 229 -7.43 13.22 28.04
C THR A 229 -8.93 12.95 28.12
N GLU A 230 -9.65 13.75 28.92
CA GLU A 230 -11.12 13.69 28.90
C GLU A 230 -11.71 14.23 27.58
N TYR A 231 -10.97 15.06 26.84
CA TYR A 231 -11.37 15.51 25.51
C TYR A 231 -11.39 14.33 24.54
N ASP A 232 -10.32 13.53 24.53
CA ASP A 232 -10.21 12.33 23.70
C ASP A 232 -11.38 11.38 23.92
N LYS A 233 -11.70 11.09 25.18
CA LYS A 233 -12.83 10.21 25.55
C LYS A 233 -14.18 10.77 25.10
N ALA A 234 -14.37 12.08 25.20
CA ALA A 234 -15.61 12.73 24.82
C ALA A 234 -15.83 12.77 23.30
N ASN A 235 -14.75 12.79 22.53
CA ASN A 235 -14.78 12.88 21.06
C ASN A 235 -14.35 11.58 20.36
N GLY A 236 -14.07 10.50 21.10
CA GLY A 236 -13.69 9.22 20.53
C GLY A 236 -12.35 9.22 19.79
N VAL A 237 -11.41 10.08 20.22
CA VAL A 237 -10.04 10.10 19.68
C VAL A 237 -9.23 9.05 20.43
N GLU A 238 -8.85 7.98 19.78
CA GLU A 238 -8.09 6.90 20.42
C GLU A 238 -6.58 7.21 20.42
N LYS A 239 -5.82 6.67 21.38
CA LYS A 239 -4.37 6.91 21.51
C LYS A 239 -3.65 5.62 21.88
N SER A 240 -2.61 5.25 21.13
CA SER A 240 -1.74 4.14 21.54
C SER A 240 -0.83 4.54 22.71
N SER A 241 -0.47 3.57 23.56
CA SER A 241 0.47 3.76 24.67
C SER A 241 1.85 4.18 24.21
N VAL A 242 2.29 3.65 23.06
CA VAL A 242 3.52 3.99 22.36
C VAL A 242 3.28 3.96 20.85
N ALA A 243 3.93 4.85 20.12
CA ALA A 243 4.04 4.83 18.66
C ALA A 243 5.49 5.09 18.25
N LEU A 244 6.02 4.30 17.31
CA LEU A 244 7.37 4.53 16.77
C LEU A 244 7.38 5.87 16.01
N CYS A 245 8.36 6.72 16.31
CA CYS A 245 8.48 8.06 15.74
C CYS A 245 9.92 8.42 15.31
N GLY A 246 10.85 7.47 15.45
CA GLY A 246 12.22 7.61 14.98
C GLY A 246 13.02 6.36 15.26
N PHE A 247 14.07 6.11 14.48
CA PHE A 247 15.01 5.01 14.74
C PHE A 247 16.37 5.32 14.14
N GLY A 248 17.39 4.63 14.64
CA GLY A 248 18.75 4.67 14.13
C GLY A 248 19.47 3.36 14.39
N LYS A 249 20.51 3.07 13.61
CA LYS A 249 21.30 1.85 13.74
C LYS A 249 22.77 2.19 13.86
N THR A 250 23.45 1.57 14.83
CA THR A 250 24.87 1.78 15.03
C THR A 250 25.70 1.24 13.86
N ASP A 251 26.91 1.74 13.75
CA ASP A 251 28.01 1.02 13.12
C ASP A 251 28.31 -0.31 13.84
N VAL A 252 29.22 -1.09 13.27
CA VAL A 252 29.71 -2.30 13.94
C VAL A 252 30.54 -1.88 15.15
N LEU A 253 30.05 -2.21 16.35
CA LEU A 253 30.73 -1.95 17.61
C LEU A 253 31.50 -3.19 18.05
N GLU A 254 32.81 -3.05 18.22
CA GLU A 254 33.66 -4.04 18.90
C GLU A 254 33.29 -4.15 20.39
N PRO A 255 33.62 -5.26 21.08
CA PRO A 255 33.50 -5.39 22.53
C PRO A 255 34.04 -4.16 23.29
N GLY A 256 33.19 -3.52 24.09
CA GLY A 256 33.48 -2.32 24.87
C GLY A 256 33.50 -0.99 24.10
N ALA A 257 33.24 -1.01 22.78
CA ALA A 257 33.09 0.21 21.99
C ALA A 257 31.69 0.83 22.15
N SER A 258 31.62 2.14 21.98
CA SER A 258 30.37 2.92 22.08
C SER A 258 30.21 3.86 20.89
N GLU A 259 28.95 4.13 20.55
CA GLU A 259 28.55 5.13 19.57
C GLU A 259 27.36 5.91 20.10
N THR A 260 27.34 7.22 19.88
CA THR A 260 26.18 8.07 20.17
C THR A 260 25.41 8.30 18.88
N LEU A 261 24.17 7.81 18.84
CA LEU A 261 23.24 8.07 17.75
C LEU A 261 22.46 9.36 18.03
N THR A 262 22.24 10.16 16.99
CA THR A 262 21.34 11.32 17.02
C THR A 262 20.18 11.06 16.07
N ILE A 263 18.96 11.07 16.59
CA ILE A 263 17.71 10.78 15.87
C ILE A 263 16.81 12.00 15.97
N TYR A 264 16.29 12.46 14.83
CA TYR A 264 15.37 13.58 14.75
C TYR A 264 13.92 13.06 14.71
N VAL A 265 13.06 13.62 15.55
CA VAL A 265 11.64 13.28 15.64
C VAL A 265 10.83 14.54 15.39
N ASP A 266 9.98 14.51 14.37
CA ASP A 266 9.04 15.59 14.09
C ASP A 266 7.94 15.64 15.16
N ARG A 267 7.64 16.84 15.69
CA ARG A 267 6.54 16.98 16.67
C ARG A 267 5.18 16.65 16.02
N ARG A 268 5.07 16.64 14.70
CA ARG A 268 3.88 16.19 13.98
C ARG A 268 3.54 14.72 14.27
N GLU A 269 4.53 13.88 14.59
CA GLU A 269 4.30 12.49 14.99
C GLU A 269 3.58 12.35 16.34
N PHE A 270 3.39 13.45 17.08
CA PHE A 270 2.70 13.46 18.37
C PHE A 270 1.19 13.72 18.21
N ALA A 271 0.79 14.20 17.03
CA ALA A 271 -0.58 14.59 16.74
C ALA A 271 -1.47 13.37 16.53
N SER A 272 -2.75 13.52 16.88
CA SER A 272 -3.80 12.55 16.53
C SER A 272 -4.87 13.23 15.72
N TYR A 273 -5.56 12.46 14.89
CA TYR A 273 -6.62 12.98 14.04
C TYR A 273 -7.98 12.86 14.72
N ASP A 274 -8.63 13.98 14.99
CA ASP A 274 -9.95 14.01 15.59
C ASP A 274 -11.03 14.07 14.51
N ALA A 275 -11.62 12.92 14.20
CA ALA A 275 -12.66 12.80 13.17
C ALA A 275 -14.04 13.31 13.62
N TYR A 276 -14.32 13.38 14.93
CA TYR A 276 -15.68 13.63 15.43
C TYR A 276 -15.85 14.99 16.11
N GLY A 277 -14.77 15.58 16.60
CA GLY A 277 -14.72 16.91 17.21
C GLY A 277 -14.15 17.95 16.25
N ALA A 278 -12.84 18.16 16.30
CA ALA A 278 -12.15 19.21 15.56
C ALA A 278 -12.14 19.02 14.03
N GLY A 279 -12.25 17.77 13.56
CA GLY A 279 -12.20 17.43 12.13
C GLY A 279 -10.82 17.63 11.51
N THR A 280 -9.75 17.51 12.29
CA THR A 280 -8.36 17.79 11.89
C THR A 280 -7.35 17.19 12.89
N TYR A 281 -6.05 17.39 12.67
CA TYR A 281 -5.02 16.96 13.63
C TYR A 281 -4.99 17.84 14.88
N ILE A 282 -4.91 17.20 16.06
CA ILE A 282 -4.89 17.85 17.37
C ILE A 282 -3.63 17.48 18.16
N LEU A 283 -3.22 18.38 19.05
CA LEU A 283 -2.34 18.08 20.17
C LEU A 283 -3.07 18.41 21.47
N ASP A 284 -3.20 17.40 22.31
CA ASP A 284 -3.75 17.54 23.65
C ASP A 284 -2.83 18.36 24.57
N ASP A 285 -3.41 19.09 25.52
CA ASP A 285 -2.62 19.58 26.64
C ASP A 285 -2.22 18.43 27.57
N GLY A 286 -1.00 18.50 28.10
CA GLY A 286 -0.49 17.52 29.04
C GLY A 286 0.88 16.99 28.69
N ASP A 287 1.23 15.90 29.35
CA ASP A 287 2.56 15.32 29.29
C ASP A 287 2.67 14.29 28.18
N TYR A 288 3.58 14.54 27.26
CA TYR A 288 4.07 13.60 26.27
C TYR A 288 5.38 12.99 26.75
N TYR A 289 5.60 11.72 26.42
CA TYR A 289 6.85 11.03 26.75
C TYR A 289 7.53 10.56 25.47
N LEU A 290 8.81 10.89 25.32
CA LEU A 290 9.71 10.28 24.35
C LEU A 290 10.60 9.28 25.06
N THR A 291 10.76 8.08 24.52
CA THR A 291 11.67 7.08 25.10
C THR A 291 12.51 6.37 24.03
N ALA A 292 13.78 6.11 24.37
CA ALA A 292 14.63 5.22 23.61
C ALA A 292 14.52 3.79 24.15
N ALA A 293 14.18 2.84 23.28
CA ALA A 293 13.92 1.47 23.67
C ALA A 293 14.49 0.45 22.67
N LYS A 294 14.54 -0.82 23.11
CA LYS A 294 14.96 -1.97 22.30
C LYS A 294 13.81 -2.61 21.51
N ASN A 295 12.57 -2.33 21.90
CA ASN A 295 11.31 -2.78 21.31
C ASN A 295 10.15 -2.02 21.97
N ALA A 296 8.93 -2.20 21.46
CA ALA A 296 7.75 -1.48 21.94
C ALA A 296 7.40 -1.78 23.41
N HIS A 297 7.59 -3.01 23.86
CA HIS A 297 7.29 -3.40 25.24
C HIS A 297 8.25 -2.78 26.26
N ASN A 298 9.54 -2.69 25.92
CA ASN A 298 10.49 -1.93 26.72
C ASN A 298 10.15 -0.44 26.74
N ALA A 299 9.62 0.12 25.64
CA ALA A 299 9.20 1.51 25.58
C ALA A 299 8.05 1.80 26.55
N VAL A 300 6.99 0.97 26.58
CA VAL A 300 5.89 1.15 27.55
C VAL A 300 6.40 1.04 28.99
N ASN A 301 7.26 0.06 29.28
CA ASN A 301 7.81 -0.10 30.62
C ASN A 301 8.71 1.07 31.05
N ASN A 302 9.52 1.64 30.15
CA ASN A 302 10.30 2.85 30.42
C ASN A 302 9.41 4.05 30.80
N ILE A 303 8.26 4.20 30.13
CA ILE A 303 7.32 5.29 30.39
C ILE A 303 6.52 5.06 31.67
N LEU A 304 6.06 3.83 31.92
CA LEU A 304 5.44 3.43 33.18
C LEU A 304 6.37 3.70 34.37
N ALA A 305 7.65 3.35 34.24
CA ALA A 305 8.67 3.62 35.27
C ALA A 305 8.92 5.13 35.47
N ALA A 306 8.90 5.92 34.40
CA ALA A 306 8.98 7.38 34.48
C ALA A 306 7.77 8.01 35.17
N ARG A 307 6.62 7.32 35.14
CA ARG A 307 5.37 7.66 35.85
C ARG A 307 5.24 6.98 37.22
N ASP A 308 6.36 6.48 37.76
CA ASP A 308 6.49 5.84 39.08
C ASP A 308 5.68 4.53 39.26
N PHE A 309 5.29 3.84 38.18
CA PHE A 309 4.76 2.47 38.25
C PHE A 309 5.90 1.46 38.44
N THR A 310 5.62 0.40 39.20
CA THR A 310 6.55 -0.70 39.48
C THR A 310 5.77 -2.01 39.59
N ALA A 311 6.46 -3.14 39.47
CA ALA A 311 5.85 -4.45 39.78
C ALA A 311 5.24 -4.49 41.20
N GLU A 312 5.87 -3.87 42.20
CA GLU A 312 5.37 -3.88 43.58
C GLU A 312 4.06 -3.09 43.74
N ASN A 313 3.98 -1.87 43.18
CA ASN A 313 2.80 -1.02 43.34
C ASN A 313 1.65 -1.34 42.36
N THR A 314 1.89 -2.26 41.42
CA THR A 314 0.87 -2.74 40.47
C THR A 314 0.43 -4.17 40.76
N ASP A 315 0.80 -4.73 41.92
CA ASP A 315 0.49 -6.12 42.30
C ASP A 315 1.04 -7.16 41.30
N GLY A 316 2.20 -6.88 40.71
CA GLY A 316 2.90 -7.74 39.76
C GLY A 316 2.38 -7.66 38.32
N ARG A 317 1.48 -6.71 38.01
CA ARG A 317 0.96 -6.53 36.65
C ARG A 317 2.00 -5.97 35.70
N MET A 318 2.84 -5.04 36.17
CA MET A 318 4.01 -4.58 35.43
C MET A 318 5.09 -5.66 35.48
N ASP A 319 5.47 -6.18 34.31
CA ASP A 319 6.31 -7.38 34.14
C ASP A 319 7.79 -7.08 33.84
N ASP A 320 8.13 -5.84 33.48
CA ASP A 320 9.50 -5.35 33.38
C ASP A 320 9.68 -4.09 34.25
N ALA A 321 10.90 -3.82 34.71
CA ALA A 321 11.16 -2.65 35.55
C ALA A 321 11.21 -1.33 34.77
N GLY A 322 11.52 -1.39 33.46
CA GLY A 322 11.78 -0.22 32.64
C GLY A 322 13.02 0.59 33.08
N ASP A 323 13.39 1.58 32.27
CA ASP A 323 14.46 2.53 32.57
C ASP A 323 13.99 3.96 32.34
N LYS A 324 13.65 4.64 33.44
CA LYS A 324 13.26 6.06 33.42
C LYS A 324 14.37 7.00 32.93
N ALA A 325 15.64 6.59 32.94
CA ALA A 325 16.73 7.41 32.42
C ALA A 325 16.73 7.46 30.88
N LEU A 326 16.00 6.56 30.23
CA LEU A 326 15.76 6.53 28.79
C LEU A 326 14.41 7.15 28.42
N THR A 327 13.83 7.97 29.28
CA THR A 327 12.55 8.65 29.04
C THR A 327 12.69 10.15 29.26
N TYR A 328 12.16 10.93 28.33
CA TYR A 328 12.07 12.38 28.38
C TYR A 328 10.61 12.82 28.35
N GLN A 329 10.22 13.69 29.28
CA GLN A 329 8.89 14.28 29.33
C GLN A 329 8.89 15.67 28.68
N TRP A 330 7.97 15.89 27.76
CA TRP A 330 7.64 17.20 27.20
C TRP A 330 6.20 17.54 27.53
N THR A 331 5.93 18.74 28.04
CA THR A 331 4.58 19.18 28.38
C THR A 331 4.07 20.15 27.32
N ASN A 332 2.95 19.82 26.69
CA ASN A 332 2.20 20.76 25.87
C ASN A 332 1.26 21.56 26.77
N ASP A 333 1.45 22.88 26.85
CA ASP A 333 0.74 23.73 27.82
C ASP A 333 -0.74 23.93 27.50
N LYS A 334 -1.16 23.71 26.25
CA LYS A 334 -2.53 24.00 25.78
C LYS A 334 -2.97 23.03 24.71
N PHE A 335 -4.25 22.71 24.74
CA PHE A 335 -4.93 22.04 23.65
C PHE A 335 -4.78 22.86 22.36
N ASP A 336 -4.38 22.21 21.27
CA ASP A 336 -4.02 22.85 20.01
C ASP A 336 -4.67 22.12 18.83
N THR A 337 -5.50 22.86 18.09
CA THR A 337 -6.20 22.40 16.88
C THR A 337 -5.77 23.20 15.65
N GLU A 338 -4.70 24.00 15.76
CA GLU A 338 -4.31 24.96 14.73
C GLU A 338 -2.99 24.55 14.07
N THR A 339 -2.00 24.11 14.85
CA THR A 339 -0.63 23.87 14.36
C THR A 339 -0.58 22.91 13.17
N TYR A 340 -1.32 21.80 13.22
CA TYR A 340 -1.33 20.79 12.16
C TYR A 340 -2.68 20.71 11.41
N ALA A 341 -3.48 21.78 11.47
CA ALA A 341 -4.73 21.88 10.72
C ALA A 341 -4.55 22.37 9.28
N VAL A 342 -3.31 22.63 8.87
CA VAL A 342 -2.94 23.05 7.52
C VAL A 342 -1.71 22.23 7.11
N SER A 343 -1.74 21.66 5.91
CA SER A 343 -0.59 20.93 5.37
C SER A 343 0.56 21.88 5.02
N GLU A 344 1.74 21.35 4.75
CA GLU A 344 2.94 22.16 4.46
C GLU A 344 2.76 23.09 3.25
N ASN A 345 1.91 22.70 2.29
CA ASN A 345 1.62 23.50 1.10
C ASN A 345 0.52 24.57 1.31
N GLY A 346 -0.04 24.67 2.52
CA GLY A 346 -1.06 25.66 2.87
C GLY A 346 -2.50 25.17 2.70
N THR A 347 -2.74 23.90 2.37
CA THR A 347 -4.09 23.33 2.25
C THR A 347 -4.67 23.04 3.64
N ALA A 348 -5.90 23.48 3.89
CA ALA A 348 -6.59 23.16 5.14
C ALA A 348 -6.89 21.65 5.22
N ILE A 349 -6.55 21.03 6.35
CA ILE A 349 -6.83 19.62 6.62
C ILE A 349 -8.19 19.53 7.32
N THR A 350 -9.13 18.87 6.66
CA THR A 350 -10.48 18.60 7.17
C THR A 350 -10.87 17.16 6.89
N ASN A 351 -11.97 16.66 7.49
CA ASN A 351 -12.48 15.34 7.16
C ASN A 351 -12.77 15.19 5.66
N GLN A 352 -12.18 14.17 5.03
CA GLN A 352 -12.37 13.82 3.62
C GLN A 352 -12.97 12.43 3.42
N LEU A 353 -13.06 11.63 4.47
CA LEU A 353 -13.35 10.19 4.38
C LEU A 353 -14.59 9.76 5.20
N SER A 354 -15.41 10.72 5.65
CA SER A 354 -16.64 10.47 6.42
C SER A 354 -17.60 9.47 5.76
N ASP A 355 -17.65 9.41 4.42
CA ASP A 355 -18.49 8.46 3.67
C ASP A 355 -18.10 6.98 3.92
N SER A 356 -16.87 6.73 4.39
CA SER A 356 -16.35 5.39 4.72
C SER A 356 -16.47 5.03 6.19
N ASP A 357 -16.84 6.00 7.04
CA ASP A 357 -17.06 5.78 8.45
C ASP A 357 -18.54 5.43 8.67
N ILE A 358 -18.81 4.24 9.22
CA ILE A 358 -20.18 3.78 9.46
C ILE A 358 -20.97 4.75 10.35
N ASN A 359 -20.31 5.41 11.30
CA ASN A 359 -20.97 6.32 12.23
C ASN A 359 -21.27 7.70 11.63
N LEU A 360 -20.65 8.06 10.51
CA LEU A 360 -20.84 9.33 9.81
C LEU A 360 -21.52 9.19 8.45
N SER A 361 -21.50 8.00 7.85
CA SER A 361 -22.04 7.75 6.51
C SER A 361 -23.56 7.87 6.48
N GLU A 362 -24.05 8.72 5.59
CA GLU A 362 -25.49 8.90 5.36
C GLU A 362 -26.12 7.77 4.51
N ASP A 363 -25.30 6.85 4.01
CA ASP A 363 -25.71 5.78 3.10
C ASP A 363 -26.22 4.53 3.82
N LEU A 364 -26.02 4.43 5.13
CA LEU A 364 -26.28 3.20 5.90
C LEU A 364 -27.57 3.24 6.73
N ASP A 365 -28.51 4.13 6.41
CA ASP A 365 -29.82 4.26 7.09
C ASP A 365 -29.74 4.29 8.64
N GLY A 366 -28.66 4.89 9.17
CA GLY A 366 -28.43 5.02 10.61
C GLY A 366 -27.84 3.77 11.28
N ALA A 367 -27.24 2.84 10.51
CA ALA A 367 -26.36 1.82 11.08
C ALA A 367 -25.27 2.47 11.94
N GLN A 368 -24.82 1.76 12.96
CA GLN A 368 -23.79 2.24 13.90
C GLN A 368 -22.80 1.11 14.17
N VAL A 369 -21.57 1.49 14.47
CA VAL A 369 -20.50 0.59 14.87
C VAL A 369 -19.87 1.08 16.16
N THR A 370 -19.62 0.15 17.07
CA THR A 370 -18.70 0.39 18.18
C THR A 370 -17.30 0.09 17.69
N TYR A 371 -16.46 1.13 17.55
CA TYR A 371 -15.03 0.96 17.38
C TYR A 371 -14.39 0.57 18.71
N LEU A 372 -13.31 -0.21 18.64
CA LEU A 372 -12.52 -0.59 19.80
C LEU A 372 -11.99 0.65 20.50
N SER A 373 -12.22 0.75 21.81
CA SER A 373 -11.80 1.91 22.61
C SER A 373 -11.05 1.47 23.84
N ARG A 374 -9.95 2.15 24.14
CA ARG A 374 -9.18 1.92 25.36
C ARG A 374 -9.89 2.39 26.63
N ASN A 375 -11.04 3.07 26.51
CA ASN A 375 -11.91 3.37 27.65
C ASN A 375 -12.60 2.14 28.23
N ASP A 376 -12.88 1.14 27.39
CA ASP A 376 -13.56 -0.09 27.79
C ASP A 376 -13.19 -1.23 26.84
N TRP A 377 -12.04 -1.85 27.06
CA TRP A 377 -11.51 -2.92 26.23
C TRP A 377 -12.47 -4.11 26.16
N GLU A 378 -12.94 -4.65 27.28
CA GLU A 378 -13.86 -5.79 27.27
C GLU A 378 -15.23 -5.45 26.68
N GLY A 379 -15.74 -4.25 26.92
CA GLY A 379 -17.05 -3.83 26.42
C GLY A 379 -17.07 -3.47 24.94
N THR A 380 -15.92 -3.09 24.36
CA THR A 380 -15.79 -2.67 22.95
C THR A 380 -15.01 -3.65 22.08
N PHE A 381 -14.47 -4.74 22.65
CA PHE A 381 -13.77 -5.77 21.87
C PHE A 381 -14.69 -6.37 20.80
N PRO A 382 -14.30 -6.35 19.51
CA PRO A 382 -15.14 -6.91 18.46
C PRO A 382 -15.20 -8.45 18.60
N THR A 383 -16.40 -9.02 18.61
CA THR A 383 -16.62 -10.46 18.79
C THR A 383 -17.17 -11.15 17.54
N GLU A 384 -17.87 -10.42 16.69
CA GLU A 384 -18.36 -10.87 15.40
C GLU A 384 -18.40 -9.71 14.39
N PRO A 385 -18.30 -9.99 13.08
CA PRO A 385 -18.43 -8.96 12.05
C PRO A 385 -19.77 -8.22 12.10
N LEU A 386 -19.73 -6.89 12.03
CA LEU A 386 -20.93 -6.07 11.88
C LEU A 386 -21.63 -6.37 10.56
N LYS A 387 -22.95 -6.61 10.60
CA LYS A 387 -23.77 -6.83 9.41
C LYS A 387 -24.45 -5.54 8.95
N LEU A 388 -24.04 -5.04 7.80
CA LEU A 388 -24.63 -3.92 7.08
C LEU A 388 -25.65 -4.41 6.05
N ALA A 389 -26.80 -3.75 6.00
CA ALA A 389 -27.84 -4.00 5.01
C ALA A 389 -27.63 -3.16 3.75
N LEU A 390 -28.02 -3.69 2.59
CA LEU A 390 -28.14 -2.92 1.36
C LEU A 390 -29.33 -1.97 1.45
N THR A 391 -29.07 -0.73 1.84
CA THR A 391 -30.02 0.38 1.75
C THR A 391 -30.20 0.81 0.29
N GLU A 392 -31.23 1.61 0.00
CA GLU A 392 -31.42 2.19 -1.35
C GLU A 392 -30.24 3.09 -1.76
N LYS A 393 -29.74 3.91 -0.83
CA LYS A 393 -28.61 4.81 -1.07
C LYS A 393 -27.30 4.04 -1.31
N LEU A 394 -27.00 3.06 -0.47
CA LEU A 394 -25.82 2.22 -0.61
C LEU A 394 -25.85 1.44 -1.93
N THR A 395 -27.01 0.89 -2.29
CA THR A 395 -27.22 0.19 -3.56
C THR A 395 -26.91 1.08 -4.77
N ALA A 396 -27.28 2.36 -4.70
CA ALA A 396 -26.96 3.34 -5.75
C ALA A 396 -25.44 3.65 -5.81
N LYS A 397 -24.79 3.87 -4.66
CA LYS A 397 -23.35 4.17 -4.60
C LYS A 397 -22.44 2.99 -4.97
N LEU A 398 -22.92 1.74 -4.84
CA LEU A 398 -22.13 0.53 -5.17
C LEU A 398 -22.07 0.21 -6.68
N GLN A 399 -22.76 0.97 -7.54
CA GLN A 399 -22.68 0.75 -8.99
C GLN A 399 -21.29 1.09 -9.55
N ASP A 400 -20.87 0.39 -10.60
CA ASP A 400 -19.51 0.50 -11.14
C ASP A 400 -19.18 1.86 -11.76
N VAL A 401 -20.19 2.60 -12.26
CA VAL A 401 -19.99 3.95 -12.84
C VAL A 401 -20.95 4.91 -12.14
N GLN A 402 -20.39 5.96 -11.54
CA GLN A 402 -21.12 6.95 -10.74
C GLN A 402 -21.26 8.32 -11.42
N TYR A 403 -20.43 8.63 -12.42
CA TYR A 403 -20.45 9.94 -13.08
C TYR A 403 -21.82 10.33 -13.66
N ASP A 404 -22.32 11.48 -13.19
CA ASP A 404 -23.37 12.26 -13.82
C ASP A 404 -22.83 13.66 -14.18
N PRO A 405 -22.85 14.09 -15.46
CA PRO A 405 -22.42 15.43 -15.85
C PRO A 405 -23.21 16.55 -15.15
N ALA A 406 -24.41 16.30 -14.65
CA ALA A 406 -25.21 17.29 -13.91
C ALA A 406 -24.61 17.66 -12.54
N ASP A 407 -23.71 16.84 -12.02
CA ASP A 407 -23.06 17.06 -10.71
C ASP A 407 -21.85 18.01 -10.80
N TYR A 408 -21.47 18.44 -12.01
CA TYR A 408 -20.28 19.24 -12.25
C TYR A 408 -20.62 20.60 -12.87
N GLU A 409 -19.84 21.62 -12.50
CA GLU A 409 -19.97 22.95 -13.09
C GLU A 409 -19.67 22.91 -14.60
N PRO A 410 -20.46 23.61 -15.44
CA PRO A 410 -20.18 23.67 -16.86
C PRO A 410 -18.81 24.30 -17.14
N VAL A 411 -17.99 23.60 -17.94
CA VAL A 411 -16.71 24.10 -18.43
C VAL A 411 -16.72 24.22 -19.95
N ASP A 412 -15.89 25.13 -20.48
CA ASP A 412 -15.67 25.24 -21.92
C ASP A 412 -14.85 24.05 -22.43
N MET A 413 -15.11 23.63 -23.67
CA MET A 413 -14.33 22.58 -24.31
C MET A 413 -12.87 23.03 -24.47
N PRO A 414 -11.88 22.26 -23.99
CA PRO A 414 -10.48 22.65 -24.10
C PRO A 414 -10.01 22.70 -25.56
N THR A 415 -8.98 23.51 -25.82
CA THR A 415 -8.36 23.60 -27.14
C THR A 415 -7.57 22.33 -27.43
N LEU A 416 -7.78 21.75 -28.63
CA LEU A 416 -7.08 20.56 -29.10
C LEU A 416 -6.53 20.78 -30.51
N ASN A 417 -5.50 20.02 -30.88
CA ASN A 417 -4.86 20.04 -32.21
C ASN A 417 -4.20 21.36 -32.63
N ALA A 418 -3.90 22.26 -31.69
CA ALA A 418 -3.14 23.48 -31.95
C ALA A 418 -1.75 23.18 -32.53
N LYS A 419 -1.08 24.23 -33.02
CA LYS A 419 0.24 24.15 -33.66
C LYS A 419 1.18 25.16 -33.00
N ASN A 420 1.39 24.99 -31.70
CA ASN A 420 2.16 25.91 -30.86
C ASN A 420 3.68 25.70 -30.99
N GLY A 421 4.13 24.61 -31.62
CA GLY A 421 5.52 24.30 -31.91
C GLY A 421 6.32 23.76 -30.73
N LEU A 422 5.67 23.48 -29.59
CA LEU A 422 6.30 22.95 -28.39
C LEU A 422 6.44 21.43 -28.46
N LYS A 423 7.46 20.91 -27.80
CA LYS A 423 7.71 19.48 -27.61
C LYS A 423 7.79 19.16 -26.13
N LEU A 424 7.62 17.89 -25.76
CA LEU A 424 7.83 17.46 -24.37
C LEU A 424 9.24 17.79 -23.87
N TYR A 425 10.24 17.72 -24.77
CA TYR A 425 11.61 18.16 -24.49
C TYR A 425 11.68 19.59 -23.92
N ASP A 426 10.82 20.50 -24.39
CA ASP A 426 10.84 21.90 -23.96
C ASP A 426 10.32 22.09 -22.52
N MET A 427 9.77 21.03 -21.92
CA MET A 427 9.22 21.04 -20.56
C MET A 427 10.16 20.50 -19.50
N ILE A 428 11.30 19.91 -19.89
CA ILE A 428 12.28 19.34 -18.95
C ILE A 428 12.72 20.43 -17.96
N GLY A 429 12.55 20.17 -16.66
CA GLY A 429 12.93 21.08 -15.58
C GLY A 429 12.03 22.31 -15.41
N LEU A 430 10.89 22.38 -16.10
CA LEU A 430 9.87 23.38 -15.80
C LEU A 430 9.04 22.95 -14.60
N ASP A 431 8.61 23.94 -13.81
CA ASP A 431 7.62 23.69 -12.75
C ASP A 431 6.31 23.17 -13.35
N TYR A 432 5.57 22.39 -12.57
CA TYR A 432 4.28 21.82 -12.97
C TYR A 432 3.28 22.92 -13.39
N GLU A 433 3.30 24.10 -12.75
CA GLU A 433 2.39 25.20 -13.07
C GLU A 433 2.91 26.14 -14.18
N ASP A 434 4.02 25.79 -14.87
CA ASP A 434 4.54 26.63 -15.94
C ASP A 434 3.51 26.75 -17.09
N PRO A 435 3.17 27.98 -17.54
CA PRO A 435 2.13 28.20 -18.54
C PRO A 435 2.44 27.58 -19.91
N LYS A 436 3.68 27.14 -20.18
CA LYS A 436 4.01 26.38 -21.39
C LYS A 436 3.35 25.01 -21.43
N TRP A 437 3.01 24.42 -20.28
CA TRP A 437 2.29 23.15 -20.25
C TRP A 437 0.93 23.26 -20.96
N GLU A 438 0.19 24.34 -20.74
CA GLU A 438 -1.08 24.58 -21.45
C GLU A 438 -0.87 24.68 -22.97
N ALA A 439 0.14 25.45 -23.39
CA ALA A 439 0.46 25.56 -24.81
C ALA A 439 0.94 24.23 -25.43
N LEU A 440 1.57 23.36 -24.66
CA LEU A 440 1.96 22.02 -25.09
C LEU A 440 0.72 21.12 -25.27
N LEU A 441 -0.11 21.05 -24.24
CA LEU A 441 -1.30 20.20 -24.17
C LEU A 441 -2.34 20.59 -25.24
N ASP A 442 -2.47 21.87 -25.58
CA ASP A 442 -3.33 22.35 -26.69
C ASP A 442 -3.06 21.66 -28.04
N GLN A 443 -1.85 21.13 -28.23
CA GLN A 443 -1.45 20.48 -29.47
C GLN A 443 -1.92 19.04 -29.59
N MET A 444 -2.27 18.40 -28.46
CA MET A 444 -2.72 17.02 -28.42
C MET A 444 -4.07 16.86 -29.10
N SER A 445 -4.27 15.72 -29.76
CA SER A 445 -5.59 15.30 -30.22
C SER A 445 -6.34 14.54 -29.12
N PHE A 446 -7.66 14.44 -29.26
CA PHE A 446 -8.47 13.61 -28.36
C PHE A 446 -8.01 12.14 -28.37
N ASP A 447 -7.74 11.57 -29.55
CA ASP A 447 -7.25 10.19 -29.69
C ASP A 447 -5.88 9.98 -29.01
N GLU A 448 -5.00 10.98 -29.06
CA GLU A 448 -3.72 10.94 -28.36
C GLU A 448 -3.92 10.92 -26.83
N MET A 449 -4.87 11.69 -26.31
CA MET A 449 -5.22 11.65 -24.88
C MET A 449 -5.78 10.27 -24.48
N VAL A 450 -6.73 9.71 -25.25
CA VAL A 450 -7.28 8.37 -24.98
C VAL A 450 -6.18 7.31 -24.95
N SER A 451 -5.23 7.37 -25.90
CA SER A 451 -4.13 6.40 -25.97
C SER A 451 -3.15 6.57 -24.81
N LEU A 452 -2.74 7.80 -24.46
CA LEU A 452 -1.83 8.05 -23.35
C LEU A 452 -2.42 7.61 -22.00
N ILE A 453 -3.74 7.81 -21.81
CA ILE A 453 -4.42 7.51 -20.55
C ILE A 453 -4.72 6.01 -20.39
N GLY A 454 -5.20 5.35 -21.46
CA GLY A 454 -5.83 4.03 -21.34
C GLY A 454 -5.19 2.89 -22.12
N ASP A 455 -4.23 3.15 -23.01
CA ASP A 455 -3.52 2.12 -23.80
C ASP A 455 -2.13 1.83 -23.19
N SER A 456 -2.10 1.67 -21.88
CA SER A 456 -0.89 1.52 -21.08
C SER A 456 -0.92 0.16 -20.41
N PHE A 457 0.02 -0.73 -20.68
CA PHE A 457 0.17 -1.97 -19.90
C PHE A 457 1.65 -2.31 -19.85
N HIS A 458 2.33 -2.02 -18.75
CA HIS A 458 3.80 -2.03 -18.66
C HIS A 458 4.49 -1.02 -19.61
N TRP A 459 3.80 0.06 -20.00
CA TRP A 459 4.33 1.15 -20.82
C TRP A 459 3.39 2.36 -20.80
N THR A 460 3.95 3.54 -21.11
CA THR A 460 3.18 4.70 -21.57
C THR A 460 3.28 4.85 -23.09
N MET A 461 2.18 5.28 -23.72
CA MET A 461 2.13 5.43 -25.17
C MET A 461 2.78 6.73 -25.67
N PRO A 462 3.45 6.72 -26.84
CA PRO A 462 4.08 7.91 -27.38
C PRO A 462 3.04 8.92 -27.89
N VAL A 463 3.30 10.21 -27.68
CA VAL A 463 2.44 11.30 -28.20
C VAL A 463 3.15 12.06 -29.31
N LYS A 464 2.67 11.91 -30.55
CA LYS A 464 3.37 12.40 -31.73
C LYS A 464 3.29 13.91 -31.89
N SER A 465 2.14 14.51 -31.59
CA SER A 465 1.92 15.97 -31.73
C SER A 465 2.93 16.82 -30.96
N ILE A 466 3.45 16.27 -29.85
CA ILE A 466 4.41 16.90 -28.94
C ILE A 466 5.76 16.19 -28.90
N GLU A 467 5.99 15.22 -29.79
CA GLU A 467 7.22 14.43 -29.85
C GLU A 467 7.60 13.76 -28.51
N ALA A 468 6.61 13.35 -27.71
CA ALA A 468 6.81 12.60 -26.47
C ALA A 468 7.11 11.13 -26.78
N PRO A 469 8.20 10.55 -26.23
CA PRO A 469 8.53 9.15 -26.41
C PRO A 469 7.53 8.24 -25.65
N ALA A 470 7.60 6.95 -25.96
CA ALA A 470 6.98 5.90 -25.13
C ALA A 470 7.93 5.52 -24.00
N THR A 471 7.42 5.11 -22.85
CA THR A 471 8.22 4.52 -21.77
C THR A 471 8.00 3.00 -21.67
N ARG A 472 8.89 2.33 -20.94
CA ARG A 472 8.66 0.97 -20.44
C ARG A 472 8.60 1.00 -18.93
N ASP A 473 7.64 0.26 -18.41
CA ASP A 473 7.27 0.24 -17.00
C ASP A 473 7.20 -1.22 -16.56
N GLU A 474 7.72 -1.59 -15.39
CA GLU A 474 7.76 -3.00 -14.96
C GLU A 474 7.62 -3.17 -13.44
N ASN A 475 7.29 -4.39 -13.01
CA ASN A 475 7.38 -4.81 -11.61
C ASN A 475 8.84 -4.94 -11.15
N GLY A 476 9.19 -5.02 -9.87
CA GLY A 476 8.32 -5.08 -8.72
C GLY A 476 9.01 -4.69 -7.39
N PRO A 477 8.33 -4.96 -6.27
CA PRO A 477 8.75 -4.64 -4.91
C PRO A 477 10.16 -5.14 -4.52
N GLN A 478 10.48 -6.40 -4.83
CA GLN A 478 11.75 -7.02 -4.44
C GLN A 478 12.86 -6.83 -5.50
N GLY A 479 12.78 -5.74 -6.26
CA GLY A 479 13.60 -5.45 -7.43
C GLY A 479 12.90 -5.74 -8.77
N LEU A 480 13.61 -5.45 -9.86
CA LEU A 480 13.07 -5.56 -11.21
C LEU A 480 12.70 -7.02 -11.56
N THR A 481 11.42 -7.30 -11.73
CA THR A 481 10.93 -8.62 -12.17
C THR A 481 10.98 -8.71 -13.68
N ALA A 482 11.60 -9.77 -14.21
CA ALA A 482 11.66 -9.99 -15.65
C ALA A 482 10.25 -10.07 -16.27
N SER A 483 10.05 -9.36 -17.37
CA SER A 483 8.76 -9.22 -18.06
C SER A 483 7.99 -10.55 -18.19
N LEU A 484 6.69 -10.52 -17.84
CA LEU A 484 5.72 -11.62 -18.04
C LEU A 484 5.66 -12.06 -19.51
N PHE A 485 6.02 -11.17 -20.44
CA PHE A 485 6.19 -11.48 -21.84
C PHE A 485 7.67 -11.66 -22.15
N LYS A 486 8.12 -12.91 -22.19
CA LYS A 486 9.31 -13.26 -22.97
C LYS A 486 9.07 -12.77 -24.41
N ALA A 487 9.62 -11.61 -24.76
CA ALA A 487 9.93 -11.34 -26.16
C ALA A 487 10.88 -12.45 -26.57
N GLY A 488 10.38 -13.40 -27.37
CA GLY A 488 11.05 -14.66 -27.66
C GLY A 488 12.48 -14.48 -28.14
N ASP A 489 13.28 -15.53 -27.94
CA ASP A 489 14.70 -15.72 -28.25
C ASP A 489 15.12 -15.41 -29.71
N ASN A 490 14.80 -14.23 -30.21
CA ASN A 490 15.22 -13.74 -31.51
C ASN A 490 16.17 -12.57 -31.27
N GLU A 491 17.45 -12.87 -31.48
CA GLU A 491 18.56 -11.92 -31.60
C GLU A 491 19.15 -11.37 -30.28
N GLY A 492 19.72 -12.26 -29.47
CA GLY A 492 20.93 -11.95 -28.68
C GLY A 492 20.80 -10.88 -27.58
N LYS A 493 19.60 -10.44 -27.23
CA LYS A 493 19.34 -9.65 -26.03
C LYS A 493 19.08 -10.62 -24.88
N SER A 494 20.02 -10.65 -23.95
CA SER A 494 19.99 -11.46 -22.73
C SER A 494 18.67 -11.28 -21.99
N SER A 495 18.19 -12.36 -21.34
CA SER A 495 17.24 -12.27 -20.23
C SER A 495 17.55 -11.04 -19.37
N LEU A 496 16.55 -10.25 -19.01
CA LEU A 496 16.72 -9.17 -18.02
C LEU A 496 17.45 -9.75 -16.80
N THR A 497 18.70 -9.35 -16.61
CA THR A 497 19.50 -9.73 -15.44
C THR A 497 19.24 -8.68 -14.38
N ALA A 498 18.36 -9.01 -13.44
CA ALA A 498 18.03 -8.17 -12.31
C ALA A 498 18.33 -8.91 -11.00
N THR A 499 18.52 -8.14 -9.93
CA THR A 499 18.72 -8.66 -8.58
C THR A 499 17.35 -8.84 -7.92
N ALA A 500 17.08 -10.04 -7.41
CA ALA A 500 15.92 -10.29 -6.56
C ALA A 500 16.37 -10.19 -5.09
N PHE A 501 15.89 -9.17 -4.41
CA PHE A 501 16.16 -8.89 -3.00
C PHE A 501 15.29 -9.75 -2.08
N THR A 502 15.47 -9.59 -0.78
CA THR A 502 14.63 -10.23 0.24
C THR A 502 13.19 -9.73 0.14
N SER A 503 12.26 -10.33 0.89
CA SER A 503 10.95 -9.73 1.15
C SER A 503 11.09 -8.38 1.88
N GLU A 504 10.10 -7.51 1.73
CA GLU A 504 10.15 -6.13 2.25
C GLU A 504 10.13 -6.08 3.78
N ASP A 505 9.43 -7.00 4.42
CA ASP A 505 9.46 -7.25 5.87
C ASP A 505 10.90 -7.51 6.39
N VAL A 506 11.72 -8.26 5.65
CA VAL A 506 13.14 -8.49 5.98
C VAL A 506 13.95 -7.22 5.75
N MET A 507 13.63 -6.45 4.72
CA MET A 507 14.28 -5.15 4.49
C MET A 507 13.95 -4.16 5.61
N ALA A 508 12.68 -4.06 6.02
CA ALA A 508 12.22 -3.28 7.15
C ALA A 508 12.85 -3.76 8.47
N ALA A 509 13.03 -5.07 8.66
CA ALA A 509 13.66 -5.65 9.84
C ALA A 509 15.13 -5.23 10.00
N THR A 510 15.74 -4.63 8.98
CA THR A 510 17.05 -4.02 9.11
C THR A 510 17.02 -2.74 9.95
N PHE A 511 15.90 -2.01 10.01
CA PHE A 511 15.80 -0.67 10.63
C PHE A 511 16.97 0.24 10.20
N ASN A 512 17.31 0.20 8.91
CA ASN A 512 18.48 0.87 8.37
C ASN A 512 18.13 1.59 7.05
N MET A 513 17.81 2.87 7.19
CA MET A 513 17.50 3.78 6.08
C MET A 513 18.63 3.91 5.06
N GLU A 514 19.90 3.90 5.50
CA GLU A 514 21.05 3.93 4.59
C GLU A 514 21.09 2.67 3.72
N LEU A 515 20.81 1.51 4.30
CA LEU A 515 20.75 0.25 3.55
C LEU A 515 19.60 0.24 2.54
N MET A 516 18.44 0.81 2.88
CA MET A 516 17.32 0.96 1.93
C MET A 516 17.71 1.85 0.75
N TYR A 517 18.40 2.97 1.01
CA TYR A 517 18.92 3.83 -0.04
C TYR A 517 19.91 3.07 -0.95
N GLU A 518 20.79 2.24 -0.38
CA GLU A 518 21.72 1.40 -1.16
C GLU A 518 21.00 0.34 -2.00
N ILE A 519 19.94 -0.29 -1.47
CA ILE A 519 19.09 -1.23 -2.22
C ILE A 519 18.41 -0.51 -3.39
N GLY A 520 17.76 0.62 -3.14
CA GLY A 520 17.10 1.42 -4.16
C GLY A 520 18.07 1.90 -5.26
N LYS A 521 19.33 2.22 -4.93
CA LYS A 521 20.38 2.50 -5.92
C LYS A 521 20.64 1.32 -6.85
N VAL A 522 20.70 0.11 -6.32
CA VAL A 522 20.92 -1.10 -7.13
C VAL A 522 19.72 -1.34 -8.04
N ILE A 523 18.50 -1.23 -7.51
CA ILE A 523 17.26 -1.37 -8.28
C ILE A 523 17.21 -0.32 -9.41
N GLY A 524 17.47 0.95 -9.09
CA GLY A 524 17.50 2.04 -10.09
C GLY A 524 18.53 1.79 -11.20
N ASN A 525 19.72 1.30 -10.85
CA ASN A 525 20.71 0.90 -11.87
C ASN A 525 20.25 -0.31 -12.71
N ASN A 526 19.51 -1.26 -12.12
CA ASN A 526 18.95 -2.41 -12.85
C ASN A 526 17.89 -1.91 -13.86
N CYS A 527 17.03 -0.97 -13.48
CA CYS A 527 16.06 -0.33 -14.37
C CYS A 527 16.74 0.41 -15.52
N LEU A 528 17.75 1.24 -15.24
CA LEU A 528 18.52 1.95 -16.27
C LEU A 528 19.20 0.98 -17.26
N ALA A 529 19.80 -0.10 -16.75
CA ALA A 529 20.42 -1.13 -17.60
C ALA A 529 19.39 -1.88 -18.47
N ALA A 530 18.15 -1.94 -18.01
CA ALA A 530 17.02 -2.59 -18.68
C ALA A 530 16.20 -1.68 -19.61
N ASP A 531 16.55 -0.39 -19.72
CA ASP A 531 15.78 0.62 -20.45
C ASP A 531 14.33 0.73 -19.93
N ILE A 532 14.20 0.78 -18.60
CA ILE A 532 12.93 0.90 -17.87
C ILE A 532 12.93 2.27 -17.18
N ALA A 533 11.88 3.04 -17.44
CA ALA A 533 11.74 4.39 -16.90
C ALA A 533 10.86 4.40 -15.64
N CYS A 534 9.99 3.40 -15.46
CA CYS A 534 9.08 3.30 -14.34
C CYS A 534 9.11 1.93 -13.66
N LEU A 535 9.13 1.90 -12.32
CA LEU A 535 9.03 0.68 -11.52
C LEU A 535 7.73 0.67 -10.70
N TYR A 536 7.02 -0.46 -10.70
CA TYR A 536 5.81 -0.71 -9.91
C TYR A 536 6.15 -1.40 -8.58
N GLY A 537 6.58 -0.62 -7.61
CA GLY A 537 6.97 -0.99 -6.26
C GLY A 537 7.62 0.22 -5.57
N PRO A 538 7.91 0.18 -4.27
CA PRO A 538 7.64 -0.90 -3.34
C PRO A 538 6.15 -1.11 -3.04
N GLY A 539 5.81 -2.24 -2.42
CA GLY A 539 4.53 -2.38 -1.75
C GLY A 539 4.55 -1.65 -0.40
N ASN A 540 3.39 -1.21 0.10
CA ASN A 540 3.38 -0.33 1.27
C ASN A 540 2.07 -0.39 2.07
N ASN A 541 1.25 -1.43 1.86
CA ASN A 541 0.07 -1.66 2.68
C ASN A 541 0.49 -2.18 4.06
N ILE A 542 -0.32 -1.91 5.08
CA ILE A 542 -0.03 -2.32 6.46
C ILE A 542 -0.28 -3.81 6.65
N HIS A 543 0.56 -4.48 7.45
CA HIS A 543 0.29 -5.83 7.96
C HIS A 543 -0.84 -5.81 9.00
N ARG A 544 -2.07 -5.57 8.56
CA ARG A 544 -3.25 -5.49 9.43
C ARG A 544 -3.46 -6.78 10.24
N THR A 545 -3.16 -7.91 9.62
CA THR A 545 -3.17 -9.24 10.25
C THR A 545 -1.99 -10.06 9.75
N PRO A 546 -1.54 -11.10 10.49
CA PRO A 546 -0.51 -11.99 10.00
C PRO A 546 -0.95 -12.82 8.80
N TYR A 547 -2.25 -12.85 8.48
CA TYR A 547 -2.83 -13.64 7.39
C TYR A 547 -2.99 -12.84 6.08
N GLY A 548 -2.41 -11.64 5.99
CA GLY A 548 -2.36 -10.87 4.75
C GLY A 548 -1.58 -11.61 3.66
N GLY A 549 -2.24 -11.92 2.54
CA GLY A 549 -1.68 -12.78 1.48
C GLY A 549 -0.50 -12.16 0.70
N ARG A 550 -0.20 -10.88 0.94
CA ARG A 550 0.89 -10.13 0.30
C ARG A 550 1.82 -9.42 1.29
N ASN A 551 1.78 -9.77 2.58
CA ASN A 551 2.70 -9.19 3.57
C ASN A 551 4.19 -9.33 3.17
N PHE A 552 4.55 -10.37 2.41
CA PHE A 552 5.92 -10.55 1.92
C PHE A 552 6.46 -9.40 1.03
N GLU A 553 5.58 -8.61 0.43
CA GLU A 553 5.96 -7.46 -0.38
C GLU A 553 5.44 -6.15 0.24
N TYR A 554 5.24 -6.15 1.56
CA TYR A 554 4.95 -4.97 2.39
C TYR A 554 5.94 -4.94 3.57
N TYR A 555 6.10 -3.78 4.22
CA TYR A 555 7.15 -3.59 5.21
C TYR A 555 6.80 -4.02 6.65
N SER A 556 5.64 -3.63 7.19
CA SER A 556 5.38 -3.75 8.64
C SER A 556 3.91 -3.54 9.04
N GLU A 557 3.55 -3.96 10.25
CA GLU A 557 2.35 -3.51 10.97
C GLU A 557 2.41 -2.02 11.38
N ASP A 558 3.61 -1.41 11.41
CA ASP A 558 3.84 -0.01 11.75
C ASP A 558 3.95 0.88 10.51
N ALA A 559 3.11 1.92 10.47
CA ALA A 559 3.02 2.81 9.33
C ALA A 559 4.19 3.79 9.22
N PHE A 560 4.80 4.20 10.35
CA PHE A 560 5.97 5.08 10.34
C PHE A 560 7.19 4.33 9.78
N LEU A 561 7.45 3.11 10.27
CA LEU A 561 8.52 2.26 9.73
C LEU A 561 8.33 1.99 8.24
N SER A 562 7.12 1.62 7.82
CA SER A 562 6.82 1.36 6.41
C SER A 562 7.08 2.59 5.54
N GLY A 563 6.62 3.77 5.96
CA GLY A 563 6.83 5.02 5.24
C GLY A 563 8.30 5.43 5.13
N GLU A 564 9.06 5.36 6.23
CA GLU A 564 10.47 5.75 6.24
C GLU A 564 11.36 4.81 5.42
N MET A 565 11.11 3.50 5.46
CA MET A 565 11.87 2.52 4.67
C MET A 565 11.56 2.67 3.17
N SER A 566 10.28 2.81 2.83
CA SER A 566 9.80 3.06 1.47
C SER A 566 10.35 4.37 0.88
N LYS A 567 10.36 5.45 1.68
CA LYS A 567 10.87 6.77 1.29
C LYS A 567 12.29 6.67 0.76
N GLU A 568 13.21 6.06 1.50
CA GLU A 568 14.62 6.02 1.13
C GLU A 568 14.90 5.11 -0.08
N GLU A 569 14.18 4.00 -0.19
CA GLU A 569 14.24 3.13 -1.39
C GLU A 569 13.77 3.88 -2.65
N ILE A 570 12.62 4.58 -2.55
CA ILE A 570 12.06 5.37 -3.65
C ILE A 570 12.98 6.53 -4.03
N ARG A 571 13.46 7.27 -3.04
CA ARG A 571 14.39 8.40 -3.23
C ARG A 571 15.63 7.98 -4.01
N ALA A 572 16.24 6.85 -3.64
CA ALA A 572 17.43 6.34 -4.32
C ALA A 572 17.19 5.97 -5.79
N MET A 573 16.01 5.44 -6.11
CA MET A 573 15.59 5.17 -7.49
C MET A 573 15.28 6.46 -8.26
N ALA A 574 14.60 7.42 -7.63
CA ALA A 574 14.30 8.73 -8.19
C ALA A 574 15.57 9.53 -8.52
N ASP A 575 16.61 9.45 -7.67
CA ASP A 575 17.95 10.03 -7.93
C ASP A 575 18.63 9.46 -9.19
N LYS A 576 18.21 8.28 -9.65
CA LYS A 576 18.63 7.67 -10.94
C LYS A 576 17.76 8.09 -12.11
N GLY A 577 16.73 8.89 -11.88
CA GLY A 577 15.70 9.28 -12.84
C GLY A 577 14.64 8.20 -13.07
N ILE A 578 14.57 7.15 -12.23
CA ILE A 578 13.49 6.16 -12.33
C ILE A 578 12.26 6.76 -11.66
N PHE A 579 11.15 6.80 -12.40
CA PHE A 579 9.87 7.14 -11.81
C PHE A 579 9.36 5.91 -11.05
N VAL A 580 9.04 6.07 -9.76
CA VAL A 580 8.67 4.95 -8.91
C VAL A 580 7.21 5.05 -8.56
N VAL A 581 6.49 3.93 -8.64
CA VAL A 581 5.06 3.83 -8.38
C VAL A 581 4.85 2.87 -7.22
N MET A 582 4.71 3.40 -6.01
CA MET A 582 4.44 2.59 -4.82
C MET A 582 2.99 2.12 -4.79
N LYS A 583 2.72 1.01 -4.09
CA LYS A 583 1.42 0.33 -4.18
C LYS A 583 0.99 -0.39 -2.90
N HIS A 584 -0.28 -0.68 -2.67
CA HIS A 584 -1.44 -0.26 -3.45
C HIS A 584 -2.20 0.76 -2.61
N PHE A 585 -2.41 1.95 -3.13
CA PHE A 585 -3.03 3.06 -2.41
C PHE A 585 -4.56 2.99 -2.54
N ALA A 586 -5.33 2.61 -1.53
CA ALA A 586 -4.93 2.13 -0.20
C ALA A 586 -5.88 1.01 0.28
N LEU A 587 -5.66 0.47 1.48
CA LEU A 587 -6.51 -0.58 2.09
C LEU A 587 -6.51 -1.94 1.34
N ASN A 588 -5.42 -2.30 0.65
CA ASN A 588 -5.27 -3.61 0.01
C ASN A 588 -4.51 -4.62 0.90
N ASP A 589 -5.02 -4.81 2.12
CA ASP A 589 -4.45 -5.73 3.12
C ASP A 589 -5.24 -7.06 3.24
N CYS A 590 -6.29 -7.24 2.41
CA CYS A 590 -7.01 -8.50 2.22
C CYS A 590 -7.08 -8.89 0.74
N GLU A 591 -6.60 -10.09 0.42
CA GLU A 591 -6.56 -10.58 -0.97
C GLU A 591 -7.87 -11.22 -1.43
N GLN A 592 -8.66 -11.75 -0.49
CA GLN A 592 -9.98 -12.30 -0.79
C GLN A 592 -10.91 -11.17 -1.24
N ASP A 593 -11.55 -11.35 -2.40
CA ASP A 593 -12.46 -10.37 -3.01
C ASP A 593 -11.86 -8.97 -3.26
N ARG A 594 -10.54 -8.82 -3.22
CA ARG A 594 -9.84 -7.52 -3.33
C ARG A 594 -10.29 -6.65 -4.51
N ILE A 595 -10.75 -7.28 -5.61
CA ILE A 595 -11.38 -6.58 -6.72
C ILE A 595 -12.75 -6.10 -6.28
N GLY A 596 -12.77 -4.92 -5.66
CA GLY A 596 -13.96 -4.24 -5.23
C GLY A 596 -14.40 -4.46 -3.78
N LEU A 597 -13.60 -5.13 -2.96
CA LEU A 597 -13.86 -5.26 -1.52
C LEU A 597 -14.14 -3.89 -0.88
N GLY A 598 -15.29 -3.76 -0.20
CA GLY A 598 -15.62 -2.60 0.64
C GLY A 598 -14.82 -2.59 1.95
N VAL A 599 -14.23 -1.46 2.30
CA VAL A 599 -13.57 -1.28 3.60
C VAL A 599 -14.21 -0.09 4.32
N TRP A 600 -14.80 -0.36 5.48
CA TRP A 600 -15.41 0.63 6.36
C TRP A 600 -14.52 0.89 7.57
N LEU A 601 -14.17 2.16 7.80
CA LEU A 601 -13.23 2.59 8.83
C LEU A 601 -13.44 4.08 9.15
N ASN A 602 -13.04 4.50 10.35
CA ASN A 602 -13.02 5.91 10.71
C ASN A 602 -11.79 6.64 10.13
N GLU A 603 -11.88 7.95 10.00
CA GLU A 603 -10.83 8.76 9.37
C GLU A 603 -9.55 8.83 10.23
N GLN A 604 -9.66 8.68 11.55
CA GLN A 604 -8.49 8.57 12.42
C GLN A 604 -7.61 7.38 12.03
N ALA A 605 -8.19 6.17 11.94
CA ALA A 605 -7.48 4.97 11.54
C ALA A 605 -6.96 5.08 10.10
N ALA A 606 -7.76 5.66 9.19
CA ALA A 606 -7.32 5.91 7.82
C ALA A 606 -6.02 6.73 7.79
N ARG A 607 -5.98 7.86 8.49
CA ARG A 607 -4.85 8.80 8.47
C ARG A 607 -3.65 8.35 9.30
N GLU A 608 -3.87 7.73 10.46
CA GLU A 608 -2.79 7.37 11.39
C GLU A 608 -2.18 5.98 11.16
N ILE A 609 -2.86 5.11 10.40
CA ILE A 609 -2.39 3.75 10.11
C ILE A 609 -2.18 3.57 8.61
N TYR A 610 -3.26 3.59 7.82
CA TYR A 610 -3.20 3.07 6.45
C TYR A 610 -2.62 4.06 5.45
N LEU A 611 -2.90 5.36 5.61
CA LEU A 611 -2.39 6.41 4.74
C LEU A 611 -1.01 6.89 5.19
N LYS A 612 -0.70 6.80 6.49
CA LYS A 612 0.59 7.24 7.04
C LYS A 612 1.79 6.56 6.38
N ALA A 613 1.68 5.27 6.03
CA ALA A 613 2.73 4.56 5.31
C ALA A 613 3.07 5.19 3.95
N PHE A 614 2.10 5.84 3.30
CA PHE A 614 2.27 6.45 1.97
C PHE A 614 2.69 7.92 2.03
N GLN A 615 2.45 8.59 3.15
CA GLN A 615 2.58 10.04 3.24
C GLN A 615 4.01 10.53 3.01
N ALA A 616 4.99 10.04 3.79
CA ALA A 616 6.38 10.49 3.67
C ALA A 616 6.98 10.17 2.27
N PRO A 617 6.76 8.99 1.66
CA PRO A 617 7.16 8.76 0.28
C PRO A 617 6.55 9.74 -0.75
N VAL A 618 5.30 10.16 -0.59
CA VAL A 618 4.66 11.17 -1.46
C VAL A 618 5.28 12.56 -1.23
N GLU A 619 5.30 13.02 0.02
CA GLU A 619 5.66 14.40 0.38
C GLU A 619 7.17 14.65 0.23
N GLU A 620 8.02 13.66 0.53
CA GLU A 620 9.49 13.84 0.61
C GLU A 620 10.27 13.20 -0.54
N SER A 621 9.67 12.29 -1.32
CA SER A 621 10.36 11.55 -2.41
C SER A 621 9.62 11.53 -3.75
N GLU A 622 8.56 12.34 -3.88
CA GLU A 622 7.74 12.47 -5.09
C GLU A 622 7.19 11.14 -5.64
N ALA A 623 6.96 10.15 -4.76
CA ALA A 623 6.50 8.81 -5.16
C ALA A 623 5.22 8.85 -6.01
N GLY A 624 5.23 8.20 -7.17
CA GLY A 624 4.03 7.81 -7.90
C GLY A 624 3.23 6.77 -7.11
N LEU A 625 1.95 6.61 -7.47
CA LEU A 625 1.04 5.71 -6.75
C LEU A 625 0.29 4.80 -7.71
N MET A 626 0.22 3.52 -7.36
CA MET A 626 -0.70 2.56 -7.97
C MET A 626 -1.90 2.37 -7.06
N ILE A 627 -3.08 2.65 -7.59
CA ILE A 627 -4.31 2.68 -6.79
C ILE A 627 -4.89 1.28 -6.62
N ALA A 628 -5.31 0.97 -5.39
CA ALA A 628 -5.89 -0.30 -5.02
C ALA A 628 -7.23 -0.57 -5.73
N TYR A 629 -7.59 -1.85 -5.83
CA TYR A 629 -8.92 -2.26 -6.28
C TYR A 629 -10.01 -2.10 -5.21
N THR A 630 -9.64 -1.89 -3.96
CA THR A 630 -10.59 -1.83 -2.84
C THR A 630 -11.43 -0.55 -2.88
N ARG A 631 -12.53 -0.56 -2.14
CA ARG A 631 -13.42 0.57 -1.94
C ARG A 631 -13.27 1.16 -0.54
N TRP A 632 -13.40 2.47 -0.48
CA TRP A 632 -13.58 3.28 0.71
C TRP A 632 -15.10 3.40 0.95
N GLY A 633 -15.60 2.59 1.90
CA GLY A 633 -17.02 2.29 2.02
C GLY A 633 -17.56 1.70 0.72
N ALA A 634 -18.38 2.47 0.00
CA ALA A 634 -18.98 2.08 -1.27
C ALA A 634 -18.18 2.50 -2.51
N ILE A 635 -17.21 3.40 -2.37
CA ILE A 635 -16.57 4.11 -3.50
C ILE A 635 -15.20 3.50 -3.78
N TRP A 636 -14.92 3.14 -5.04
CA TRP A 636 -13.59 2.68 -5.45
C TRP A 636 -12.48 3.65 -5.04
N SER A 637 -11.34 3.16 -4.57
CA SER A 637 -10.17 3.98 -4.23
C SER A 637 -9.83 5.00 -5.31
N GLY A 638 -9.81 4.61 -6.58
CA GLY A 638 -9.50 5.53 -7.68
C GLY A 638 -10.62 6.52 -8.02
N GLY A 639 -11.86 6.20 -7.64
CA GLY A 639 -13.04 7.07 -7.81
C GLY A 639 -13.36 7.93 -6.58
N ASN A 640 -12.63 7.79 -5.48
CA ASN A 640 -12.90 8.52 -4.24
C ASN A 640 -12.22 9.90 -4.29
N ARG A 641 -13.01 10.96 -4.49
CA ARG A 641 -12.49 12.34 -4.61
C ARG A 641 -11.83 12.85 -3.32
N GLY A 642 -12.33 12.46 -2.15
CA GLY A 642 -11.73 12.83 -0.86
C GLY A 642 -10.31 12.29 -0.72
N LEU A 643 -10.11 11.03 -1.08
CA LEU A 643 -8.79 10.40 -1.11
C LEU A 643 -7.91 10.95 -2.25
N MET A 644 -8.42 10.90 -3.47
CA MET A 644 -7.62 11.07 -4.69
C MET A 644 -7.29 12.51 -5.02
N ASN A 645 -8.14 13.46 -4.64
CA ASN A 645 -7.92 14.89 -4.86
C ASN A 645 -7.61 15.60 -3.54
N HIS A 646 -8.54 15.61 -2.58
CA HIS A 646 -8.38 16.46 -1.39
C HIS A 646 -7.18 16.03 -0.54
N ILE A 647 -7.05 14.76 -0.18
CA ILE A 647 -5.87 14.29 0.57
C ILE A 647 -4.64 14.30 -0.35
N LEU A 648 -4.70 13.58 -1.46
CA LEU A 648 -3.48 13.27 -2.20
C LEU A 648 -2.93 14.45 -3.02
N ARG A 649 -3.77 15.17 -3.76
CA ARG A 649 -3.35 16.28 -4.63
C ARG A 649 -3.27 17.59 -3.86
N GLU A 650 -4.25 17.88 -3.00
CA GLU A 650 -4.34 19.15 -2.28
C GLU A 650 -3.54 19.09 -0.97
N GLU A 651 -3.85 18.22 -0.01
CA GLU A 651 -3.14 18.18 1.28
C GLU A 651 -1.66 17.78 1.10
N TRP A 652 -1.36 16.66 0.43
CA TRP A 652 0.01 16.15 0.24
C TRP A 652 0.73 16.72 -0.99
N GLY A 653 0.05 17.48 -1.85
CA GLY A 653 0.68 18.19 -2.96
C GLY A 653 1.16 17.31 -4.13
N LYS A 654 0.62 16.10 -4.33
CA LYS A 654 1.05 15.19 -5.40
C LYS A 654 0.82 15.79 -6.80
N LYS A 655 1.87 15.96 -7.60
CA LYS A 655 1.79 16.51 -8.97
C LYS A 655 1.83 15.46 -10.09
N GLY A 656 2.76 14.51 -10.01
CA GLY A 656 3.00 13.56 -11.10
C GLY A 656 1.92 12.49 -11.31
N LEU A 657 2.29 11.46 -12.06
CA LEU A 657 1.45 10.36 -12.52
C LEU A 657 0.93 9.53 -11.34
N ILE A 658 -0.30 9.06 -11.49
CA ILE A 658 -0.96 8.06 -10.66
C ILE A 658 -1.58 7.05 -11.60
N ILE A 659 -1.32 5.78 -11.35
CA ILE A 659 -1.78 4.67 -12.17
C ILE A 659 -2.80 3.83 -11.41
N THR A 660 -3.72 3.17 -12.11
CA THR A 660 -4.52 2.12 -11.49
C THR A 660 -3.71 0.85 -11.31
N ASP A 661 -4.11 -0.04 -10.39
CA ASP A 661 -3.82 -1.47 -10.57
C ASP A 661 -4.46 -1.96 -11.91
N ASN A 662 -4.08 -3.16 -12.34
CA ASN A 662 -4.39 -3.70 -13.65
C ASN A 662 -5.91 -3.70 -13.98
N VAL A 663 -6.31 -3.05 -15.07
CA VAL A 663 -7.70 -3.00 -15.54
C VAL A 663 -8.09 -4.37 -16.12
N LEU A 664 -8.64 -5.20 -15.24
CA LEU A 664 -9.15 -6.54 -15.53
C LEU A 664 -10.67 -6.59 -15.68
N THR A 665 -11.37 -5.52 -15.31
CA THR A 665 -12.83 -5.45 -15.23
C THR A 665 -13.35 -4.08 -15.67
N THR A 666 -14.67 -3.93 -15.77
CA THR A 666 -15.32 -2.63 -16.02
C THR A 666 -15.43 -1.75 -14.79
N TYR A 667 -15.13 -2.29 -13.61
CA TYR A 667 -15.22 -1.60 -12.32
C TYR A 667 -14.13 -0.53 -12.16
N VAL A 668 -12.89 -0.87 -12.51
CA VAL A 668 -11.78 0.09 -12.62
C VAL A 668 -12.04 0.93 -13.88
N ASN A 669 -12.85 1.97 -13.73
CA ASN A 669 -13.45 2.66 -14.86
C ASN A 669 -12.76 4.00 -15.16
N GLY A 670 -12.77 4.35 -16.45
CA GLY A 670 -12.08 5.49 -17.02
C GLY A 670 -12.66 6.85 -16.62
N VAL A 671 -13.92 6.92 -16.20
CA VAL A 671 -14.62 8.20 -16.04
C VAL A 671 -14.53 8.64 -14.59
N ASP A 672 -14.93 7.78 -13.65
CA ASP A 672 -14.91 8.12 -12.23
C ASP A 672 -13.47 8.34 -11.74
N GLY A 673 -12.50 7.57 -12.25
CA GLY A 673 -11.09 7.76 -11.90
C GLY A 673 -10.52 9.11 -12.33
N MET A 674 -10.89 9.61 -13.51
CA MET A 674 -10.52 10.95 -13.97
C MET A 674 -11.25 12.04 -13.19
N MET A 675 -12.54 11.83 -12.89
CA MET A 675 -13.36 12.82 -12.21
C MET A 675 -13.06 12.94 -10.72
N ALA A 676 -12.52 11.89 -10.10
CA ALA A 676 -11.96 11.96 -8.76
C ALA A 676 -10.69 12.84 -8.69
N GLY A 677 -10.13 13.27 -9.84
CA GLY A 677 -9.00 14.21 -9.93
C GLY A 677 -7.62 13.59 -9.73
N GLY A 678 -7.54 12.30 -9.41
CA GLY A 678 -6.29 11.64 -9.04
C GLY A 678 -5.68 10.77 -10.12
N ILE A 679 -6.47 9.88 -10.76
CA ILE A 679 -5.92 8.94 -11.74
C ILE A 679 -5.42 9.71 -12.96
N SER A 680 -4.31 9.27 -13.55
CA SER A 680 -3.79 9.88 -14.77
C SER A 680 -3.48 8.84 -15.85
N THR A 681 -3.17 7.61 -15.45
CA THR A 681 -2.91 6.47 -16.34
C THR A 681 -3.67 5.24 -15.82
N TYR A 682 -4.05 4.33 -16.72
CA TYR A 682 -4.66 3.04 -16.37
C TYR A 682 -3.76 1.90 -16.82
N ASP A 683 -3.15 1.15 -15.89
CA ASP A 683 -2.44 -0.09 -16.27
C ASP A 683 -3.49 -1.08 -16.79
N ALA A 684 -3.62 -1.30 -18.08
CA ALA A 684 -4.81 -1.85 -18.71
C ALA A 684 -4.47 -3.02 -19.63
N MET A 685 -4.53 -4.24 -19.07
CA MET A 685 -4.45 -5.46 -19.88
C MET A 685 -5.67 -5.62 -20.80
N LEU A 686 -6.84 -5.12 -20.41
CA LEU A 686 -8.07 -5.17 -21.20
C LEU A 686 -8.49 -3.77 -21.67
N PRO A 687 -9.09 -3.64 -22.88
CA PRO A 687 -9.39 -2.34 -23.49
C PRO A 687 -10.65 -1.68 -22.91
N HIS A 688 -10.95 -1.87 -21.63
CA HIS A 688 -12.18 -1.32 -21.02
C HIS A 688 -12.18 0.21 -21.06
N VAL A 689 -11.07 0.84 -20.66
CA VAL A 689 -10.91 2.31 -20.63
C VAL A 689 -10.86 2.89 -22.04
N THR A 690 -10.07 2.32 -22.94
CA THR A 690 -9.95 2.77 -24.34
C THR A 690 -11.23 2.60 -25.15
N ASN A 691 -12.14 1.70 -24.75
CA ASN A 691 -13.48 1.60 -25.32
C ASN A 691 -14.50 2.54 -24.65
N GLN A 692 -14.25 2.99 -23.42
CA GLN A 692 -15.17 3.83 -22.65
C GLN A 692 -14.96 5.32 -22.96
N LEU A 693 -13.73 5.84 -22.83
CA LEU A 693 -13.43 7.27 -22.97
C LEU A 693 -13.92 7.89 -24.29
N PRO A 694 -13.84 7.22 -25.47
CA PRO A 694 -14.33 7.80 -26.72
C PRO A 694 -15.81 8.18 -26.74
N LYS A 695 -16.63 7.64 -25.82
CA LYS A 695 -18.05 8.02 -25.70
C LYS A 695 -18.24 9.45 -25.19
N TYR A 696 -17.21 10.04 -24.57
CA TYR A 696 -17.22 11.34 -23.92
C TYR A 696 -16.48 12.43 -24.71
N GLU A 697 -16.16 12.21 -25.99
CA GLU A 697 -15.47 13.19 -26.86
C GLU A 697 -16.14 14.58 -26.88
N LYS A 698 -17.45 14.63 -26.63
CA LYS A 698 -18.26 15.86 -26.65
C LYS A 698 -18.62 16.38 -25.26
N ASP A 699 -18.11 15.75 -24.21
CA ASP A 699 -18.33 16.14 -22.83
C ASP A 699 -17.15 17.03 -22.38
N PRO A 700 -17.33 18.36 -22.25
CA PRO A 700 -16.23 19.25 -21.94
C PRO A 700 -15.64 19.00 -20.53
N VAL A 701 -16.43 18.47 -19.60
CA VAL A 701 -15.97 18.15 -18.23
C VAL A 701 -14.98 16.99 -18.29
N ILE A 702 -15.34 15.89 -18.95
CA ILE A 702 -14.46 14.73 -19.10
C ILE A 702 -13.21 15.07 -19.93
N VAL A 703 -13.35 15.81 -21.02
CA VAL A 703 -12.20 16.17 -21.86
C VAL A 703 -11.23 17.07 -21.09
N THR A 704 -11.71 17.93 -20.20
CA THR A 704 -10.86 18.73 -19.28
C THR A 704 -10.14 17.83 -18.28
N ALA A 705 -10.82 16.86 -17.66
CA ALA A 705 -10.19 15.90 -16.75
C ALA A 705 -9.12 15.05 -17.47
N MET A 706 -9.39 14.60 -18.70
CA MET A 706 -8.42 13.89 -19.55
C MET A 706 -7.19 14.74 -19.85
N ARG A 707 -7.38 16.05 -20.10
CA ARG A 707 -6.27 16.98 -20.32
C ARG A 707 -5.38 17.09 -19.07
N ASN A 708 -5.98 17.20 -17.89
CA ASN A 708 -5.25 17.24 -16.62
C ASN A 708 -4.48 15.93 -16.36
N ALA A 709 -5.09 14.78 -16.63
CA ALA A 709 -4.42 13.48 -16.58
C ALA A 709 -3.21 13.41 -17.53
N CYS A 710 -3.35 13.92 -18.76
CA CYS A 710 -2.23 14.00 -19.70
C CYS A 710 -1.10 14.89 -19.19
N HIS A 711 -1.42 16.01 -18.54
CA HIS A 711 -0.42 16.88 -17.91
C HIS A 711 0.38 16.12 -16.85
N GLN A 712 -0.30 15.43 -15.93
CA GLN A 712 0.33 14.65 -14.85
C GLN A 712 1.25 13.54 -15.38
N ASN A 713 0.82 12.84 -16.43
CA ASN A 713 1.62 11.81 -17.10
C ASN A 713 2.87 12.42 -17.74
N LEU A 714 2.69 13.47 -18.55
CA LEU A 714 3.77 14.10 -19.30
C LEU A 714 4.77 14.80 -18.37
N TYR A 715 4.32 15.38 -17.25
CA TYR A 715 5.20 15.93 -16.22
C TYR A 715 6.13 14.87 -15.65
N SER A 716 5.61 13.67 -15.37
CA SER A 716 6.41 12.56 -14.83
C SER A 716 7.39 12.03 -15.86
N ILE A 717 6.94 11.86 -17.11
CA ILE A 717 7.81 11.43 -18.21
C ILE A 717 8.93 12.46 -18.42
N ALA A 718 8.62 13.76 -18.48
CA ALA A 718 9.58 14.84 -18.69
C ALA A 718 10.70 14.89 -17.63
N ASN A 719 10.40 14.47 -16.40
CA ASN A 719 11.34 14.45 -15.28
C ASN A 719 11.91 13.05 -14.99
N SER A 720 11.82 12.12 -15.94
CA SER A 720 12.31 10.74 -15.78
C SER A 720 13.33 10.33 -16.83
N ALA A 721 13.92 9.15 -16.62
CA ALA A 721 14.79 8.45 -17.55
C ALA A 721 14.10 8.13 -18.89
N GLY A 722 12.77 8.22 -18.99
CA GLY A 722 12.04 8.13 -20.25
C GLY A 722 12.45 9.18 -21.30
N MET A 723 13.06 10.28 -20.87
CA MET A 723 13.61 11.32 -21.75
C MET A 723 15.09 11.13 -22.08
N ASN A 724 15.75 10.07 -21.60
CA ASN A 724 17.16 9.83 -21.89
C ASN A 724 17.39 9.68 -23.41
N GLY A 725 18.30 10.48 -23.94
CA GLY A 725 18.61 10.52 -25.38
C GLY A 725 17.61 11.33 -26.23
N VAL A 726 16.60 11.96 -25.63
CA VAL A 726 15.70 12.89 -26.31
C VAL A 726 16.33 14.29 -26.34
N GLY A 727 16.41 14.88 -27.54
CA GLY A 727 16.93 16.22 -27.76
C GLY A 727 15.95 17.12 -28.50
N PRO A 728 16.30 18.41 -28.72
CA PRO A 728 15.42 19.38 -29.36
C PRO A 728 15.09 19.02 -30.81
N GLU A 729 15.89 18.19 -31.47
CA GLU A 729 15.68 17.73 -32.84
C GLU A 729 15.09 16.32 -32.94
N THR A 730 14.81 15.66 -31.80
CA THR A 730 14.20 14.33 -31.79
C THR A 730 12.81 14.37 -32.42
N LYS A 731 12.49 13.30 -33.16
CA LYS A 731 11.21 13.09 -33.85
C LYS A 731 10.68 11.70 -33.57
N VAL A 732 9.49 11.63 -33.00
CA VAL A 732 8.76 10.40 -32.71
C VAL A 732 8.08 9.89 -33.98
N LYS A 733 8.38 8.63 -34.33
CA LYS A 733 7.79 7.95 -35.49
C LYS A 733 7.01 6.73 -35.01
N ILE A 734 5.70 6.87 -34.96
CA ILE A 734 4.79 5.76 -34.71
C ILE A 734 4.67 4.92 -36.00
N LYS A 735 4.91 3.61 -35.89
CA LYS A 735 4.82 2.66 -37.00
C LYS A 735 4.05 1.43 -36.57
N ASP A 736 2.94 1.17 -37.25
CA ASP A 736 2.18 -0.06 -37.08
C ASP A 736 3.04 -1.29 -37.41
N ILE A 737 2.80 -2.40 -36.70
CA ILE A 737 3.40 -3.68 -37.03
C ILE A 737 2.98 -4.05 -38.46
N ALA A 738 3.95 -4.34 -39.32
CA ALA A 738 3.73 -4.53 -40.75
C ALA A 738 2.66 -5.60 -41.08
N ILE A 739 2.54 -6.62 -40.23
CA ILE A 739 1.53 -7.67 -40.38
C ILE A 739 0.11 -7.13 -40.16
N VAL A 740 -0.10 -6.26 -39.16
CA VAL A 740 -1.39 -5.62 -38.86
C VAL A 740 -1.78 -4.69 -39.99
N THR A 741 -0.82 -3.88 -40.48
CA THR A 741 -1.03 -3.03 -41.66
C THR A 741 -1.44 -3.84 -42.89
N SER A 742 -0.80 -5.00 -43.10
CA SER A 742 -1.11 -5.90 -44.21
C SER A 742 -2.51 -6.51 -44.10
N PHE A 743 -2.90 -6.97 -42.89
CA PHE A 743 -4.25 -7.49 -42.63
C PHE A 743 -5.32 -6.41 -42.82
N ARG A 744 -5.13 -5.22 -42.25
CA ARG A 744 -6.07 -4.10 -42.38
C ARG A 744 -6.24 -3.68 -43.85
N THR A 745 -5.14 -3.59 -44.59
CA THR A 745 -5.16 -3.30 -46.04
C THR A 745 -5.90 -4.39 -46.82
N GLY A 746 -5.65 -5.66 -46.50
CA GLY A 746 -6.35 -6.81 -47.09
C GLY A 746 -7.85 -6.79 -46.81
N ALA A 747 -8.25 -6.47 -45.58
CA ALA A 747 -9.65 -6.38 -45.17
C ALA A 747 -10.39 -5.23 -45.89
N ILE A 748 -9.75 -4.07 -46.04
CA ILE A 748 -10.29 -2.94 -46.81
C ILE A 748 -10.45 -3.34 -48.28
N ALA A 749 -9.43 -3.93 -48.89
CA ALA A 749 -9.50 -4.40 -50.27
C ALA A 749 -10.63 -5.43 -50.47
N PHE A 750 -10.76 -6.39 -49.56
CA PHE A 750 -11.85 -7.38 -49.59
C PHE A 750 -13.22 -6.72 -49.45
N SER A 751 -13.38 -5.75 -48.54
CA SER A 751 -14.63 -5.03 -48.33
C SER A 751 -15.06 -4.24 -49.57
N VAL A 752 -14.10 -3.56 -50.23
CA VAL A 752 -14.35 -2.87 -51.49
C VAL A 752 -14.76 -3.86 -52.59
N LEU A 753 -14.05 -4.99 -52.73
CA LEU A 753 -14.39 -6.02 -53.70
C LEU A 753 -15.75 -6.66 -53.43
N PHE A 754 -16.10 -6.88 -52.16
CA PHE A 754 -17.40 -7.40 -51.73
C PHE A 754 -18.53 -6.43 -52.08
N LEU A 755 -18.39 -5.14 -51.74
CA LEU A 755 -19.36 -4.11 -52.09
C LEU A 755 -19.53 -3.97 -53.61
N TRP A 756 -18.45 -4.09 -54.38
CA TRP A 756 -18.51 -4.07 -55.84
C TRP A 756 -19.23 -5.32 -56.39
N SER A 757 -18.92 -6.51 -55.88
CA SER A 757 -19.62 -7.75 -56.25
C SER A 757 -21.11 -7.69 -55.91
N LEU A 758 -21.47 -7.14 -54.74
CA LEU A 758 -22.84 -6.93 -54.32
C LEU A 758 -23.56 -5.96 -55.25
N ALA A 759 -22.93 -4.85 -55.63
CA ALA A 759 -23.48 -3.90 -56.61
C ALA A 759 -23.70 -4.55 -57.99
N LEU A 760 -22.76 -5.36 -58.47
CA LEU A 760 -22.89 -6.11 -59.72
C LEU A 760 -24.01 -7.15 -59.65
N TRP A 761 -24.17 -7.83 -58.52
CA TRP A 761 -25.26 -8.78 -58.29
C TRP A 761 -26.62 -8.08 -58.26
N ILE A 762 -26.75 -6.94 -57.57
CA ILE A 762 -27.96 -6.12 -57.56
C ILE A 762 -28.28 -5.65 -58.99
N GLY A 763 -27.29 -5.19 -59.75
CA GLY A 763 -27.42 -4.82 -61.16
C GLY A 763 -27.93 -5.98 -62.01
N LYS A 764 -27.25 -7.13 -61.99
CA LYS A 764 -27.66 -8.34 -62.72
C LYS A 764 -29.03 -8.85 -62.31
N LYS A 765 -29.38 -8.77 -61.02
CA LYS A 765 -30.71 -9.15 -60.51
C LYS A 765 -31.78 -8.19 -61.05
N ARG A 766 -31.50 -6.90 -61.15
CA ARG A 766 -32.39 -5.91 -61.77
C ARG A 766 -32.59 -6.20 -63.25
N ASP A 767 -31.52 -6.50 -63.96
CA ASP A 767 -31.57 -6.82 -65.40
C ASP A 767 -32.31 -8.15 -65.63
N PHE A 768 -32.03 -9.17 -64.83
CA PHE A 768 -32.74 -10.46 -64.87
C PHE A 768 -34.24 -10.29 -64.64
N LYS A 769 -34.65 -9.43 -63.71
CA LYS A 769 -36.06 -9.10 -63.47
C LYS A 769 -36.76 -8.45 -64.68
N GLN A 770 -36.02 -7.89 -65.63
CA GLN A 770 -36.57 -7.31 -66.87
C GLN A 770 -36.67 -8.34 -68.01
N THR A 771 -36.04 -9.51 -67.87
CA THR A 771 -36.05 -10.55 -68.90
C THR A 771 -37.42 -11.24 -69.05
N GLU A 772 -37.69 -11.73 -70.25
CA GLU A 772 -38.91 -12.48 -70.58
C GLU A 772 -39.02 -13.80 -69.78
N ALA A 773 -37.87 -14.42 -69.47
CA ALA A 773 -37.80 -15.62 -68.63
C ALA A 773 -38.27 -15.36 -67.19
N TYR A 774 -37.89 -14.22 -66.59
CA TYR A 774 -38.37 -13.85 -65.26
C TYR A 774 -39.86 -13.50 -65.26
N LYS A 775 -40.36 -12.84 -66.30
CA LYS A 775 -41.81 -12.60 -66.48
C LYS A 775 -42.59 -13.92 -66.56
N LYS A 776 -42.12 -14.88 -67.37
CA LYS A 776 -42.70 -16.24 -67.43
C LYS A 776 -42.67 -16.97 -66.09
N TYR A 777 -41.59 -16.82 -65.32
CA TYR A 777 -41.49 -17.38 -63.96
C TYR A 777 -42.49 -16.73 -62.99
N GLN A 778 -42.67 -15.40 -63.04
CA GLN A 778 -43.67 -14.71 -62.23
C GLN A 778 -45.10 -15.07 -62.65
N ASP A 779 -45.38 -15.21 -63.94
CA ASP A 779 -46.68 -15.69 -64.45
C ASP A 779 -46.97 -17.14 -64.02
N TYR A 780 -45.95 -18.01 -64.07
CA TYR A 780 -46.04 -19.37 -63.54
C TYR A 780 -46.33 -19.36 -62.04
N LYS A 781 -45.60 -18.55 -61.26
CA LYS A 781 -45.78 -18.40 -59.82
C LYS A 781 -47.17 -17.85 -59.48
N ALA A 782 -47.66 -16.84 -60.20
CA ALA A 782 -48.99 -16.27 -60.02
C ALA A 782 -50.11 -17.26 -60.36
N LYS A 783 -49.95 -18.09 -61.40
CA LYS A 783 -50.89 -19.18 -61.73
C LYS A 783 -50.97 -20.28 -60.68
N HIS A 784 -49.96 -20.42 -59.81
CA HIS A 784 -49.86 -21.48 -58.81
C HIS A 784 -49.85 -20.97 -57.36
N ALA A 785 -49.99 -19.67 -57.14
CA ALA A 785 -50.01 -19.05 -55.80
C ALA A 785 -51.37 -19.12 -55.08
N GLY A 786 -52.35 -19.84 -55.64
CA GLY A 786 -53.68 -20.05 -55.07
C GLY A 786 -54.05 -21.54 -54.91
N LYS A 787 -53.08 -22.39 -54.56
CA LYS A 787 -53.32 -23.75 -54.07
C LYS A 787 -52.67 -23.95 -52.72
#